data_AF-A0A4V6WJY7-F1
#
_entry.id   AF-A0A4V6WJY7-F1
#
_cell.length_a   1.000
_cell.length_b   1.000
_cell.length_c   1.000
_cell.angle_alpha   90.00
_cell.angle_beta   90.00
_cell.angle_gamma   90.00
#
_symmetry.space_group_name_H-M   'P 1'
#
loop_
_entity.id
_entity.type
_entity.pdbx_description
1 polymer ?
#
loop_
_entity_poly.entity_id
_entity_poly.type
_entity_poly.pdbx_seq_one_letter_code
_entity_poly.pdbx_strand_id
1 'polypeptide(L)'
;MAQDEPKAQDKGKGKADEKQVNGAQKDAQKDGKKEGELDVPAEDLSEEDQKLKDELDMLVERLTESDKSLYKPALEAIKTNIKTSTSSMTAVPKPLKFLRPHYEKLCQAYESWPDGEEKRSLADTLSVLGMTYSDDEDRRDTLKYRLLAPDVDIGSWGHEYMRHLALEIGSEYQKKLDDEVDTEQLAQLTRTLVPFFLSHNAEADAVDILSELEMIDEIKQYLDENTYGRVCLYMVSMVPLLTYPDNDRFVRTAHDIYVHYKQLAQAMSLAIKLNDMELIKADFAATKDKALKRQLAFILGRQRICLDLEGEDAEDPELQDCINNTKLPEHFKSLAKELNILDPKVPEDIYKSHLESSRTAGLTNTDSARHNLASSFVNAFVNAGFGDDKLMLVEGGPKQSWIWKVKEDGMVSTAASAGMLMLWDVEMGLDKMDAYTYVPEDQIKAGAALGMGIMNSGVRLDSDPTMALLGDFEGKSVAHKMASIMGLGLAYAGSQKEDLLELLLPFVTDTSLDMQLSAMAALSLGLIFVGSAQSDVSEAIIQTFLDEDRNKQLKDKWTRFMTLGLALLFFGQQEEVDVVLETLKAIDHPMSKPASVLAEICAWTGTGAVLKLQQLLHICNEHIEEKEDKDGEDKSEEGEEKRDLSGDMLVQAYAVIGLSLVAMGEDVGQEMVLRQFGHLMHYGEANIRKAVPLAMGLISPSNPQMKVYDTLSRYSHDNDIDVAVNAIFAMGILGAGTNNARLAQLLRQLASYYHRDANALFMVRIAQGLLHMGKGTLSINPFHSDRAVMSRVGAAGLLTVAVSLIDDPKAFILGDNHYLLYFLITAMHPRFLITLDEDLKPVKANVRVGQAVDVVGQAGRPKTITGWQTQSTPVLLGYGERAELEDEEWICLANVMEGICILRKRHYESELPTFTTDVRMSKPYELFTSSSGHAKDESQVKGSGGGGPCEAVWWIKGDTMVQWRMKGEAFIVGEDIEGEGEQSKESSGVRTAKSEIGSRMRVVKEDGKEQWSWKKELTGHFGNMSPGMRGSFKAPPPGQPVDQPFDDKNLQLGEKVSTLDDPVARANFRVVVIKPEEVEATDLSDPAKGRRQRYTYDGSSGKWQHVETWP
;
A
#
# COMPACT_ATOMS: atom_id res chain seq x y z
N MET A 1 1.64 -64.51 -51.36
CA MET A 1 0.40 -65.08 -50.81
C MET A 1 0.47 -64.98 -49.31
N ALA A 2 -0.61 -64.48 -48.71
CA ALA A 2 -0.97 -64.50 -47.29
C ALA A 2 -0.11 -63.72 -46.27
N GLN A 3 -0.83 -62.87 -45.53
CA GLN A 3 -0.47 -62.13 -44.34
C GLN A 3 -0.30 -63.06 -43.12
N ASP A 4 0.54 -62.66 -42.16
CA ASP A 4 0.13 -62.44 -40.76
C ASP A 4 1.29 -61.81 -39.93
N GLU A 5 0.94 -60.81 -39.14
CA GLU A 5 1.75 -60.06 -38.15
C GLU A 5 2.03 -60.91 -36.86
N PRO A 6 2.61 -60.42 -35.73
CA PRO A 6 3.29 -59.14 -35.40
C PRO A 6 4.65 -59.33 -34.65
N LYS A 7 5.50 -58.28 -34.55
CA LYS A 7 6.52 -58.13 -33.47
C LYS A 7 6.82 -56.67 -33.15
N ALA A 8 6.98 -56.41 -31.85
CA ALA A 8 7.20 -55.11 -31.20
C ALA A 8 8.68 -54.66 -31.13
N GLN A 9 8.85 -53.33 -31.00
CA GLN A 9 9.91 -52.54 -30.32
C GLN A 9 11.41 -52.83 -30.64
N ASP A 10 12.13 -51.83 -31.20
CA ASP A 10 12.95 -50.88 -30.43
C ASP A 10 13.64 -49.80 -31.34
N LYS A 11 13.73 -48.57 -30.80
CA LYS A 11 14.65 -47.43 -31.07
C LYS A 11 14.94 -46.90 -32.50
N GLY A 12 14.38 -45.72 -32.78
CA GLY A 12 14.96 -44.70 -33.66
C GLY A 12 15.16 -43.37 -32.92
N LYS A 13 16.43 -43.01 -32.64
CA LYS A 13 16.87 -41.70 -32.13
C LYS A 13 17.15 -40.75 -33.30
N GLY A 14 16.67 -39.52 -33.19
CA GLY A 14 17.03 -38.41 -34.08
C GLY A 14 16.43 -37.09 -33.57
N LYS A 15 17.14 -36.40 -32.67
CA LYS A 15 16.94 -34.99 -32.35
C LYS A 15 18.28 -34.28 -32.54
N ALA A 16 18.26 -33.20 -33.30
CA ALA A 16 19.39 -32.35 -33.63
C ALA A 16 19.79 -31.49 -32.41
N ASP A 17 21.10 -31.38 -32.18
CA ASP A 17 21.73 -30.58 -31.13
C ASP A 17 21.90 -29.11 -31.59
N GLU A 18 21.40 -28.17 -30.78
CA GLU A 18 21.85 -26.77 -30.75
C GLU A 18 22.81 -26.60 -29.57
N LYS A 19 24.00 -26.04 -29.80
CA LYS A 19 24.97 -25.68 -28.76
C LYS A 19 25.32 -24.20 -28.83
N GLN A 20 25.14 -23.56 -27.67
CA GLN A 20 25.73 -22.28 -27.23
C GLN A 20 27.26 -22.30 -27.27
N VAL A 21 27.89 -21.12 -27.44
CA VAL A 21 29.18 -20.78 -26.78
C VAL A 21 29.25 -19.27 -26.50
N ASN A 22 29.61 -18.92 -25.26
CA ASN A 22 30.10 -17.61 -24.78
C ASN A 22 31.63 -17.69 -24.57
N GLY A 23 32.40 -16.60 -24.76
CA GLY A 23 33.74 -16.46 -24.14
C GLY A 23 34.81 -15.54 -24.80
N ALA A 24 34.94 -14.32 -24.26
CA ALA A 24 36.15 -13.53 -23.86
C ALA A 24 37.33 -13.13 -24.81
N GLN A 25 37.42 -11.80 -25.06
CA GLN A 25 38.50 -10.79 -24.79
C GLN A 25 40.01 -10.89 -25.18
N LYS A 26 40.54 -9.69 -25.57
CA LYS A 26 41.92 -9.11 -25.68
C LYS A 26 42.69 -9.34 -27.02
N ASP A 27 43.37 -8.38 -27.68
CA ASP A 27 43.95 -7.07 -27.31
C ASP A 27 44.10 -6.10 -28.53
N ALA A 28 44.10 -4.81 -28.19
CA ALA A 28 44.57 -3.55 -28.82
C ALA A 28 45.20 -3.48 -30.24
N GLN A 29 44.71 -2.52 -31.07
CA GLN A 29 45.55 -1.42 -31.60
C GLN A 29 44.74 -0.22 -32.15
N LYS A 30 45.18 0.98 -31.79
CA LYS A 30 44.78 2.34 -32.23
C LYS A 30 44.90 2.53 -33.75
N ASP A 31 43.99 3.31 -34.36
CA ASP A 31 44.19 4.71 -34.79
C ASP A 31 43.19 5.15 -35.88
N GLY A 32 42.71 6.39 -35.77
CA GLY A 32 42.38 7.21 -36.94
C GLY A 32 40.93 7.68 -37.09
N LYS A 33 40.63 8.86 -36.52
CA LYS A 33 39.58 9.77 -37.01
C LYS A 33 39.60 9.86 -38.55
N LYS A 34 38.44 9.77 -39.18
CA LYS A 34 38.08 10.59 -40.34
C LYS A 34 36.58 10.85 -40.33
N GLU A 35 36.26 12.12 -40.05
CA GLU A 35 35.07 12.79 -40.52
C GLU A 35 34.88 12.49 -42.00
N GLY A 36 33.66 12.11 -42.37
CA GLY A 36 33.23 11.89 -43.73
C GLY A 36 31.73 12.00 -43.76
N GLU A 37 31.23 13.07 -44.36
CA GLU A 37 29.85 13.32 -44.73
C GLU A 37 29.13 12.02 -45.13
N LEU A 38 28.09 11.64 -44.38
CA LEU A 38 27.10 10.69 -44.85
C LEU A 38 25.97 11.48 -45.50
N ASP A 39 26.27 11.96 -46.71
CA ASP A 39 25.25 12.34 -47.69
C ASP A 39 24.57 11.03 -48.11
N VAL A 40 23.29 10.86 -47.74
CA VAL A 40 22.52 9.67 -48.11
C VAL A 40 22.18 9.76 -49.60
N PRO A 41 22.38 8.71 -50.42
CA PRO A 41 21.99 8.72 -51.83
C PRO A 41 20.49 9.00 -51.99
N ALA A 42 20.13 9.89 -52.91
CA ALA A 42 18.76 10.33 -53.21
C ALA A 42 17.89 9.28 -53.94
N GLU A 43 18.05 7.99 -53.65
CA GLU A 43 17.26 6.93 -54.28
C GLU A 43 16.34 6.24 -53.25
N ASP A 44 15.04 6.37 -53.54
CA ASP A 44 13.82 5.87 -52.85
C ASP A 44 13.11 6.82 -51.87
N LEU A 45 12.99 8.11 -52.21
CA LEU A 45 11.86 8.94 -51.75
C LEU A 45 10.67 8.80 -52.72
N SER A 46 9.45 8.62 -52.20
CA SER A 46 8.21 8.66 -52.99
C SER A 46 8.08 10.00 -53.73
N GLU A 47 7.46 10.03 -54.91
CA GLU A 47 7.22 11.29 -55.66
C GLU A 47 6.47 12.35 -54.83
N GLU A 48 5.67 11.92 -53.85
CA GLU A 48 4.97 12.81 -52.90
C GLU A 48 5.93 13.40 -51.86
N ASP A 49 6.92 12.62 -51.38
CA ASP A 49 7.90 13.09 -50.40
C ASP A 49 8.91 14.06 -51.05
N GLN A 50 9.25 13.84 -52.33
CA GLN A 50 10.12 14.73 -53.08
C GLN A 50 9.44 16.09 -53.33
N LYS A 51 8.14 16.09 -53.69
CA LYS A 51 7.35 17.32 -53.80
C LYS A 51 7.25 18.08 -52.49
N LEU A 52 7.09 17.36 -51.37
CA LEU A 52 7.06 17.96 -50.04
C LEU A 52 8.41 18.60 -49.67
N LYS A 53 9.53 17.95 -50.00
CA LYS A 53 10.87 18.51 -49.82
C LYS A 53 11.06 19.79 -50.65
N ASP A 54 10.71 19.75 -51.93
CA ASP A 54 10.83 20.91 -52.83
C ASP A 54 9.94 22.08 -52.37
N GLU A 55 8.74 21.80 -51.86
CA GLU A 55 7.83 22.81 -51.31
C GLU A 55 8.40 23.44 -50.03
N LEU A 56 8.97 22.64 -49.12
CA LEU A 56 9.60 23.13 -47.89
C LEU A 56 10.87 23.95 -48.19
N ASP A 57 11.71 23.51 -49.12
CA ASP A 57 12.91 24.23 -49.54
C ASP A 57 12.56 25.61 -50.10
N MET A 58 11.51 25.68 -50.92
CA MET A 58 11.06 26.93 -51.54
C MET A 58 10.39 27.87 -50.52
N LEU A 59 9.71 27.33 -49.49
CA LEU A 59 9.20 28.13 -48.37
C LEU A 59 10.31 28.70 -47.49
N VAL A 60 11.41 27.96 -47.28
CA VAL A 60 12.59 28.44 -46.54
C VAL A 60 13.34 29.53 -47.32
N GLU A 61 13.51 29.38 -48.63
CA GLU A 61 14.14 30.42 -49.46
C GLU A 61 13.36 31.75 -49.37
N ARG A 62 12.03 31.69 -49.43
CA ARG A 62 11.15 32.86 -49.23
C ARG A 62 11.31 33.54 -47.87
N LEU A 63 11.72 32.81 -46.83
CA LEU A 63 11.99 33.38 -45.51
C LEU A 63 13.36 34.07 -45.45
N THR A 64 14.30 33.72 -46.33
CA THR A 64 15.61 34.38 -46.44
C THR A 64 15.62 35.58 -47.40
N GLU A 65 14.61 35.69 -48.27
CA GLU A 65 14.40 36.86 -49.14
C GLU A 65 13.99 38.10 -48.33
N SER A 66 14.18 39.30 -48.88
CA SER A 66 14.03 40.58 -48.15
C SER A 66 12.58 41.06 -47.93
N ASP A 67 11.60 40.32 -48.45
CA ASP A 67 10.22 40.81 -48.61
C ASP A 67 9.34 40.41 -47.41
N LYS A 68 9.11 41.38 -46.51
CA LYS A 68 8.36 41.20 -45.25
C LYS A 68 6.90 40.76 -45.44
N SER A 69 6.35 40.92 -46.64
CA SER A 69 4.97 40.51 -46.94
C SER A 69 4.78 38.99 -47.07
N LEU A 70 5.87 38.27 -47.37
CA LEU A 70 5.87 36.84 -47.65
C LEU A 70 6.22 35.97 -46.44
N TYR A 71 6.77 36.56 -45.38
CA TYR A 71 7.17 35.83 -44.17
C TYR A 71 5.99 35.19 -43.44
N LYS A 72 4.91 35.95 -43.19
CA LYS A 72 3.74 35.43 -42.46
C LYS A 72 3.03 34.26 -43.17
N PRO A 73 2.74 34.32 -44.49
CA PRO A 73 2.17 33.18 -45.22
C PRO A 73 3.10 31.98 -45.30
N ALA A 74 4.41 32.19 -45.48
CA ALA A 74 5.39 31.11 -45.54
C ALA A 74 5.53 30.40 -44.19
N LEU A 75 5.56 31.15 -43.08
CA LEU A 75 5.57 30.59 -41.72
C LEU A 75 4.31 29.79 -41.44
N GLU A 76 3.12 30.32 -41.71
CA GLU A 76 1.85 29.60 -41.50
C GLU A 76 1.74 28.32 -42.36
N ALA A 77 2.26 28.35 -43.60
CA ALA A 77 2.32 27.17 -44.44
C ALA A 77 3.26 26.09 -43.86
N ILE A 78 4.43 26.48 -43.36
CA ILE A 78 5.35 25.57 -42.66
C ILE A 78 4.68 25.01 -41.40
N LYS A 79 4.03 25.84 -40.58
CA LYS A 79 3.30 25.38 -39.38
C LYS A 79 2.21 24.38 -39.73
N THR A 80 1.42 24.66 -40.76
CA THR A 80 0.32 23.80 -41.22
C THR A 80 0.86 22.47 -41.74
N ASN A 81 1.95 22.46 -42.51
CA ASN A 81 2.57 21.24 -43.02
C ASN A 81 3.16 20.37 -41.90
N ILE A 82 3.76 20.99 -40.88
CA ILE A 82 4.25 20.28 -39.69
C ILE A 82 3.07 19.67 -38.92
N LYS A 83 2.03 20.46 -38.61
CA LYS A 83 0.83 20.03 -37.84
C LYS A 83 0.02 18.93 -38.53
N THR A 84 -0.14 19.02 -39.85
CA THR A 84 -0.91 18.03 -40.62
C THR A 84 -0.16 16.69 -40.68
N SER A 85 1.16 16.73 -40.75
CA SER A 85 2.03 15.55 -40.83
C SER A 85 2.32 14.89 -39.47
N THR A 86 2.04 15.57 -38.35
CA THR A 86 2.24 15.07 -36.97
C THR A 86 1.04 14.30 -36.42
N SER A 87 -0.06 14.20 -37.17
CA SER A 87 -1.27 13.50 -36.73
C SER A 87 -1.13 11.97 -36.56
N SER A 88 -0.03 11.36 -37.04
CA SER A 88 0.29 9.93 -36.84
C SER A 88 1.61 9.71 -36.10
N MET A 89 1.55 9.72 -34.76
CA MET A 89 2.67 9.46 -33.83
C MET A 89 3.21 8.02 -33.95
N THR A 90 4.45 7.87 -34.42
CA THR A 90 5.35 6.71 -34.21
C THR A 90 6.75 6.96 -34.78
N ALA A 91 6.94 7.97 -35.64
CA ALA A 91 8.24 8.31 -36.21
C ALA A 91 8.42 9.82 -36.38
N VAL A 92 9.67 10.30 -36.27
CA VAL A 92 10.06 11.70 -36.55
C VAL A 92 9.46 12.13 -37.90
N PRO A 93 8.55 13.11 -37.92
CA PRO A 93 7.88 13.57 -39.13
C PRO A 93 8.87 13.88 -40.26
N LYS A 94 8.59 13.38 -41.46
CA LYS A 94 9.41 13.66 -42.65
C LYS A 94 9.66 15.16 -42.88
N PRO A 95 8.69 16.08 -42.66
CA PRO A 95 8.94 17.53 -42.76
C PRO A 95 10.08 18.02 -41.86
N LEU A 96 10.19 17.49 -40.64
CA LEU A 96 11.25 17.87 -39.70
C LEU A 96 12.62 17.39 -40.19
N LYS A 97 12.70 16.19 -40.79
CA LYS A 97 13.93 15.68 -41.41
C LYS A 97 14.38 16.53 -42.61
N PHE A 98 13.44 17.02 -43.41
CA PHE A 98 13.74 17.86 -44.58
C PHE A 98 14.10 19.30 -44.21
N LEU A 99 13.56 19.82 -43.10
CA LEU A 99 13.89 21.15 -42.60
C LEU A 99 15.21 21.19 -41.79
N ARG A 100 15.71 20.05 -41.32
CA ARG A 100 16.96 19.93 -40.56
C ARG A 100 18.15 20.68 -41.22
N PRO A 101 18.48 20.49 -42.52
CA PRO A 101 19.63 21.14 -43.15
C PRO A 101 19.53 22.67 -43.22
N HIS A 102 18.33 23.24 -43.09
CA HIS A 102 18.10 24.68 -43.18
C HIS A 102 18.05 25.37 -41.81
N TYR A 103 18.18 24.61 -40.73
CA TYR A 103 18.05 25.12 -39.37
C TYR A 103 19.03 26.27 -39.06
N GLU A 104 20.31 26.14 -39.43
CA GLU A 104 21.30 27.20 -39.20
C GLU A 104 21.01 28.48 -39.99
N LYS A 105 20.43 28.35 -41.21
CA LYS A 105 20.02 29.51 -42.01
C LYS A 105 18.84 30.23 -41.37
N LEU A 106 17.89 29.48 -40.78
CA LEU A 106 16.74 30.04 -40.07
C LEU A 106 17.17 30.72 -38.76
N CYS A 107 18.18 30.21 -38.05
CA CYS A 107 18.77 30.87 -36.88
C CYS A 107 19.44 32.21 -37.26
N GLN A 108 20.19 32.24 -38.36
CA GLN A 108 20.80 33.49 -38.87
C GLN A 108 19.73 34.50 -39.31
N ALA A 109 18.65 34.03 -39.95
CA ALA A 109 17.51 34.87 -40.30
C ALA A 109 16.84 35.46 -39.05
N TYR A 110 16.67 34.66 -37.98
CA TYR A 110 16.11 35.10 -36.71
C TYR A 110 16.92 36.22 -36.04
N GLU A 111 18.25 36.12 -36.04
CA GLU A 111 19.13 37.16 -35.49
C GLU A 111 19.09 38.46 -36.31
N SER A 112 18.85 38.36 -37.61
CA SER A 112 18.78 39.52 -38.51
C SER A 112 17.44 40.28 -38.45
N TRP A 113 16.39 39.67 -37.89
CA TRP A 113 15.05 40.25 -37.86
C TRP A 113 14.82 41.19 -36.65
N PRO A 114 14.13 42.33 -36.84
CA PRO A 114 13.74 43.23 -35.75
C PRO A 114 12.66 42.60 -34.86
N ASP A 115 12.55 43.08 -33.61
CA ASP A 115 11.55 42.58 -32.66
C ASP A 115 10.12 42.87 -33.13
N GLY A 116 9.35 41.81 -33.40
CA GLY A 116 7.98 41.87 -33.90
C GLY A 116 7.26 40.51 -33.84
N GLU A 117 5.97 40.48 -34.22
CA GLU A 117 5.14 39.25 -34.24
C GLU A 117 5.77 38.14 -35.12
N GLU A 118 6.40 38.50 -36.23
CA GLU A 118 7.02 37.55 -37.15
C GLU A 118 8.26 36.88 -36.55
N LYS A 119 9.03 37.61 -35.74
CA LYS A 119 10.17 37.07 -34.99
C LYS A 119 9.71 36.08 -33.92
N ARG A 120 8.62 36.39 -33.19
CA ARG A 120 8.02 35.46 -32.21
C ARG A 120 7.47 34.21 -32.88
N SER A 121 6.83 34.34 -34.04
CA SER A 121 6.34 33.19 -34.80
C SER A 121 7.47 32.34 -35.38
N LEU A 122 8.60 32.96 -35.77
CA LEU A 122 9.80 32.26 -36.20
C LEU A 122 10.47 31.53 -35.03
N ALA A 123 10.52 32.13 -33.83
CA ALA A 123 10.99 31.48 -32.61
C ALA A 123 10.16 30.24 -32.25
N ASP A 124 8.83 30.31 -32.39
CA ASP A 124 7.92 29.16 -32.19
C ASP A 124 8.22 28.01 -33.18
N THR A 125 8.44 28.32 -34.47
CA THR A 125 8.85 27.29 -35.44
C THR A 125 10.27 26.75 -35.21
N LEU A 126 11.20 27.61 -34.79
CA LEU A 126 12.57 27.21 -34.46
C LEU A 126 12.62 26.33 -33.21
N SER A 127 11.75 26.60 -32.23
CA SER A 127 11.58 25.75 -31.06
C SER A 127 11.19 24.34 -31.49
N VAL A 128 10.18 24.17 -32.34
CA VAL A 128 9.80 22.82 -32.81
C VAL A 128 10.90 22.16 -33.64
N LEU A 129 11.63 22.92 -34.47
CA LEU A 129 12.74 22.39 -35.28
C LEU A 129 13.95 21.96 -34.44
N GLY A 130 14.18 22.62 -33.30
CA GLY A 130 15.23 22.29 -32.33
C GLY A 130 15.16 20.84 -31.84
N MET A 131 13.98 20.21 -31.85
CA MET A 131 13.81 18.80 -31.49
C MET A 131 14.62 17.83 -32.37
N THR A 132 15.05 18.26 -33.56
CA THR A 132 15.84 17.43 -34.48
C THR A 132 17.35 17.59 -34.32
N TYR A 133 17.78 18.56 -33.50
CA TYR A 133 19.17 18.88 -33.20
C TYR A 133 19.56 18.53 -31.75
N SER A 134 18.71 17.78 -31.06
CA SER A 134 18.83 17.39 -29.65
C SER A 134 20.03 16.50 -29.28
N ASP A 135 20.83 16.05 -30.26
CA ASP A 135 21.99 15.16 -30.03
C ASP A 135 23.25 15.92 -29.56
N ASP A 136 23.31 17.24 -29.74
CA ASP A 136 24.40 18.08 -29.20
C ASP A 136 24.02 18.59 -27.80
N GLU A 137 24.63 18.03 -26.75
CA GLU A 137 24.39 18.35 -25.32
C GLU A 137 24.50 19.85 -24.96
N ASP A 138 25.10 20.65 -25.85
CA ASP A 138 25.32 22.09 -25.72
C ASP A 138 24.30 22.98 -26.47
N ARG A 139 23.49 22.44 -27.41
CA ARG A 139 22.49 23.21 -28.19
C ARG A 139 21.05 22.94 -27.71
N ARG A 140 20.65 23.56 -26.60
CA ARG A 140 19.26 23.54 -26.07
C ARG A 140 18.39 24.65 -26.70
N ASP A 141 18.31 24.62 -28.02
CA ASP A 141 17.69 25.70 -28.78
C ASP A 141 16.15 25.69 -28.66
N THR A 142 15.55 24.52 -28.49
CA THR A 142 14.12 24.24 -28.29
C THR A 142 13.55 25.07 -27.14
N LEU A 143 14.16 24.99 -25.95
CA LEU A 143 13.79 25.77 -24.77
C LEU A 143 14.17 27.26 -24.89
N LYS A 144 15.36 27.56 -25.41
CA LYS A 144 15.83 28.94 -25.64
C LYS A 144 14.88 29.75 -26.51
N TYR A 145 14.44 29.21 -27.64
CA TYR A 145 13.50 29.89 -28.53
C TYR A 145 12.06 29.91 -27.96
N ARG A 146 11.70 28.95 -27.09
CA ARG A 146 10.39 28.96 -26.42
C ARG A 146 10.28 30.04 -25.34
N LEU A 147 11.32 30.26 -24.54
CA LEU A 147 11.36 31.34 -23.54
C LEU A 147 11.20 32.72 -24.19
N LEU A 148 11.61 32.87 -25.45
CA LEU A 148 11.44 34.10 -26.23
C LEU A 148 10.01 34.28 -26.80
N ALA A 149 9.15 33.24 -26.73
CA ALA A 149 7.79 33.25 -27.28
C ALA A 149 6.74 32.62 -26.32
N PRO A 150 6.35 33.33 -25.23
CA PRO A 150 5.43 32.80 -24.21
C PRO A 150 3.94 32.74 -24.62
N ASP A 151 3.49 33.55 -25.58
CA ASP A 151 2.05 33.82 -25.81
C ASP A 151 1.30 32.84 -26.76
N VAL A 152 1.96 31.81 -27.31
CA VAL A 152 1.37 30.94 -28.36
C VAL A 152 0.96 29.57 -27.81
N ASP A 153 -0.26 29.12 -28.16
CA ASP A 153 -0.88 27.85 -27.77
C ASP A 153 0.04 26.63 -27.99
N ILE A 154 0.58 26.13 -26.88
CA ILE A 154 1.53 25.01 -26.81
C ILE A 154 0.88 23.70 -27.26
N GLY A 155 -0.41 23.55 -26.98
CA GLY A 155 -1.15 22.31 -27.25
C GLY A 155 -1.26 21.97 -28.74
N SER A 156 -1.10 22.98 -29.60
CA SER A 156 -1.26 22.83 -31.05
C SER A 156 -0.13 22.06 -31.76
N TRP A 157 0.99 21.81 -31.07
CA TRP A 157 2.18 21.12 -31.62
C TRP A 157 2.25 19.62 -31.30
N GLY A 158 1.35 19.10 -30.46
CA GLY A 158 1.22 17.67 -30.16
C GLY A 158 2.10 17.14 -29.02
N HIS A 159 1.79 15.93 -28.53
CA HIS A 159 2.36 15.35 -27.30
C HIS A 159 3.88 15.17 -27.31
N GLU A 160 4.49 14.76 -28.43
CA GLU A 160 5.94 14.51 -28.49
C GLU A 160 6.76 15.78 -28.28
N TYR A 161 6.33 16.91 -28.85
CA TYR A 161 6.99 18.20 -28.64
C TYR A 161 6.94 18.62 -27.17
N MET A 162 5.78 18.46 -26.52
CA MET A 162 5.63 18.78 -25.10
C MET A 162 6.44 17.88 -24.20
N ARG A 163 6.54 16.58 -24.52
CA ARG A 163 7.39 15.65 -23.78
C ARG A 163 8.88 16.01 -23.93
N HIS A 164 9.32 16.36 -25.14
CA HIS A 164 10.69 16.81 -25.37
C HIS A 164 11.01 18.12 -24.62
N LEU A 165 10.06 19.07 -24.65
CA LEU A 165 10.16 20.32 -23.91
C LEU A 165 10.25 20.07 -22.39
N ALA A 166 9.46 19.14 -21.85
CA ALA A 166 9.52 18.77 -20.44
C ALA A 166 10.91 18.24 -20.04
N LEU A 167 11.49 17.32 -20.82
CA LEU A 167 12.82 16.77 -20.57
C LEU A 167 13.93 17.84 -20.60
N GLU A 168 13.82 18.81 -21.50
CA GLU A 168 14.76 19.93 -21.57
C GLU A 168 14.62 20.90 -20.40
N ILE A 169 13.38 21.15 -19.95
CA ILE A 169 13.12 22.02 -18.79
C ILE A 169 13.79 21.44 -17.56
N GLY A 170 13.64 20.13 -17.29
CA GLY A 170 14.33 19.48 -16.17
C GLY A 170 15.84 19.61 -16.24
N SER A 171 16.40 19.33 -17.42
CA SER A 171 17.85 19.41 -17.65
C SER A 171 18.40 20.85 -17.58
N GLU A 172 17.62 21.87 -17.96
CA GLU A 172 17.99 23.29 -17.86
C GLU A 172 17.82 23.84 -16.46
N TYR A 173 16.80 23.39 -15.73
CA TYR A 173 16.63 23.74 -14.34
C TYR A 173 17.85 23.32 -13.50
N GLN A 174 18.33 22.08 -13.64
CA GLN A 174 19.54 21.62 -12.96
C GLN A 174 20.77 22.47 -13.28
N LYS A 175 21.01 22.80 -14.57
CA LYS A 175 22.13 23.68 -14.96
C LYS A 175 21.98 25.10 -14.39
N LYS A 176 20.77 25.68 -14.41
CA LYS A 176 20.52 27.02 -13.84
C LYS A 176 20.63 27.05 -12.33
N LEU A 177 20.33 25.93 -11.67
CA LEU A 177 20.54 25.75 -10.24
C LEU A 177 22.04 25.78 -9.91
N ASP A 178 22.86 25.04 -10.68
CA ASP A 178 24.32 25.05 -10.56
C ASP A 178 24.93 26.45 -10.83
N ASP A 179 24.32 27.21 -11.75
CA ASP A 179 24.74 28.56 -12.15
C ASP A 179 24.13 29.70 -11.30
N GLU A 180 23.29 29.40 -10.29
CA GLU A 180 22.55 30.38 -9.44
C GLU A 180 21.70 31.42 -10.22
N VAL A 181 21.12 31.03 -11.36
CA VAL A 181 20.28 31.92 -12.21
C VAL A 181 18.80 31.78 -11.86
N ASP A 182 18.04 32.89 -11.98
CA ASP A 182 16.59 32.94 -11.74
C ASP A 182 15.79 31.91 -12.57
N THR A 183 15.01 31.08 -11.86
CA THR A 183 14.26 29.93 -12.38
C THR A 183 12.78 30.23 -12.63
N GLU A 184 12.30 31.44 -12.30
CA GLU A 184 10.87 31.79 -12.33
C GLU A 184 10.23 31.65 -13.74
N GLN A 185 11.00 31.88 -14.80
CA GLN A 185 10.52 31.71 -16.18
C GLN A 185 10.24 30.24 -16.55
N LEU A 186 11.04 29.30 -16.02
CA LEU A 186 10.81 27.87 -16.22
C LEU A 186 9.59 27.40 -15.44
N ALA A 187 9.44 27.89 -14.20
CA ALA A 187 8.27 27.62 -13.37
C ALA A 187 6.95 28.06 -14.04
N GLN A 188 6.92 29.26 -14.65
CA GLN A 188 5.73 29.74 -15.36
C GLN A 188 5.41 28.93 -16.62
N LEU A 189 6.42 28.48 -17.35
CA LEU A 189 6.24 27.59 -18.51
C LEU A 189 5.64 26.25 -18.08
N THR A 190 6.15 25.66 -16.98
CA THR A 190 5.63 24.41 -16.42
C THR A 190 4.19 24.53 -15.94
N ARG A 191 3.82 25.63 -15.27
CA ARG A 191 2.42 25.89 -14.87
C ARG A 191 1.46 25.88 -16.06
N THR A 192 1.94 26.21 -17.25
CA THR A 192 1.13 26.15 -18.49
C THR A 192 1.06 24.75 -19.08
N LEU A 193 2.10 23.93 -18.90
CA LEU A 193 2.19 22.56 -19.41
C LEU A 193 1.38 21.55 -18.57
N VAL A 194 1.38 21.70 -17.24
CA VAL A 194 0.74 20.75 -16.32
C VAL A 194 -0.75 20.54 -16.62
N PRO A 195 -1.59 21.59 -16.81
CA PRO A 195 -3.00 21.40 -17.15
C PRO A 195 -3.19 20.64 -18.48
N PHE A 196 -2.31 20.85 -19.45
CA PHE A 196 -2.37 20.17 -20.74
C PHE A 196 -2.07 18.68 -20.62
N PHE A 197 -1.04 18.31 -19.85
CA PHE A 197 -0.71 16.91 -19.60
C PHE A 197 -1.85 16.19 -18.86
N LEU A 198 -2.43 16.84 -17.85
CA LEU A 198 -3.57 16.29 -17.10
C LEU A 198 -4.81 16.10 -18.00
N SER A 199 -5.10 17.02 -18.93
CA SER A 199 -6.28 16.91 -19.81
C SER A 199 -6.17 15.79 -20.86
N HIS A 200 -4.96 15.30 -21.14
CA HIS A 200 -4.71 14.27 -22.15
C HIS A 200 -4.33 12.89 -21.57
N ASN A 201 -4.49 12.68 -20.25
CA ASN A 201 -4.08 11.46 -19.55
C ASN A 201 -2.55 11.20 -19.61
N ALA A 202 -1.75 12.26 -19.52
CA ALA A 202 -0.30 12.17 -19.33
C ALA A 202 0.06 12.57 -17.90
N GLU A 203 -0.57 11.93 -16.91
CA GLU A 203 -0.42 12.26 -15.49
C GLU A 203 1.01 12.03 -14.96
N ALA A 204 1.72 11.02 -15.49
CA ALA A 204 3.09 10.71 -15.10
C ALA A 204 4.07 11.82 -15.51
N ASP A 205 4.03 12.25 -16.78
CA ASP A 205 4.88 13.33 -17.30
C ASP A 205 4.64 14.66 -16.54
N ALA A 206 3.40 14.90 -16.08
CA ALA A 206 3.05 16.08 -15.29
C ALA A 206 3.65 16.05 -13.87
N VAL A 207 3.71 14.88 -13.24
CA VAL A 207 4.34 14.71 -11.92
C VAL A 207 5.86 14.78 -12.05
N ASP A 208 6.43 14.15 -13.06
CA ASP A 208 7.88 14.12 -13.29
C ASP A 208 8.45 15.54 -13.47
N ILE A 209 7.84 16.36 -14.35
CA ILE A 209 8.30 17.73 -14.57
C ILE A 209 8.19 18.60 -13.30
N LEU A 210 7.13 18.42 -12.50
CA LEU A 210 6.95 19.13 -11.24
C LEU A 210 7.95 18.68 -10.19
N SER A 211 8.33 17.39 -10.21
CA SER A 211 9.39 16.85 -9.36
C SER A 211 10.74 17.45 -9.69
N GLU A 212 11.10 17.52 -10.97
CA GLU A 212 12.39 18.07 -11.42
C GLU A 212 12.54 19.56 -11.07
N LEU A 213 11.42 20.29 -10.98
CA LEU A 213 11.38 21.71 -10.61
C LEU A 213 11.21 21.95 -9.11
N GLU A 214 11.14 20.90 -8.28
CA GLU A 214 10.87 20.99 -6.83
C GLU A 214 9.54 21.71 -6.47
N MET A 215 8.56 21.72 -7.39
CA MET A 215 7.27 22.46 -7.25
C MET A 215 6.05 21.54 -7.08
N ILE A 216 6.25 20.37 -6.47
CA ILE A 216 5.22 19.32 -6.36
C ILE A 216 3.96 19.81 -5.62
N ASP A 217 4.11 20.71 -4.65
CA ASP A 217 3.00 21.21 -3.83
C ASP A 217 1.92 21.96 -4.64
N GLU A 218 2.29 22.52 -5.79
CA GLU A 218 1.37 23.26 -6.66
C GLU A 218 0.42 22.34 -7.44
N ILE A 219 0.70 21.04 -7.52
CA ILE A 219 -0.14 20.08 -8.26
C ILE A 219 -1.58 20.09 -7.75
N LYS A 220 -1.80 20.38 -6.46
CA LYS A 220 -3.11 20.46 -5.80
C LYS A 220 -4.09 21.37 -6.53
N GLN A 221 -3.60 22.44 -7.17
CA GLN A 221 -4.44 23.45 -7.81
C GLN A 221 -4.99 23.02 -9.18
N TYR A 222 -4.35 22.03 -9.82
CA TYR A 222 -4.63 21.66 -11.21
C TYR A 222 -5.36 20.31 -11.35
N LEU A 223 -5.61 19.61 -10.24
CA LEU A 223 -6.23 18.29 -10.26
C LEU A 223 -7.75 18.36 -10.37
N ASP A 224 -8.31 17.38 -11.08
CA ASP A 224 -9.75 17.12 -11.19
C ASP A 224 -10.15 15.78 -10.52
N GLU A 225 -11.44 15.58 -10.25
CA GLU A 225 -12.03 14.38 -9.62
C GLU A 225 -11.72 13.05 -10.36
N ASN A 226 -11.43 13.08 -11.66
CA ASN A 226 -11.09 11.85 -12.40
C ASN A 226 -9.58 11.57 -12.43
N THR A 227 -8.76 12.58 -12.16
CA THR A 227 -7.31 12.55 -12.39
C THR A 227 -6.53 12.37 -11.09
N TYR A 228 -7.06 12.85 -9.95
CA TYR A 228 -6.37 12.77 -8.66
C TYR A 228 -5.97 11.34 -8.27
N GLY A 229 -6.84 10.35 -8.52
CA GLY A 229 -6.58 8.96 -8.13
C GLY A 229 -5.36 8.37 -8.84
N ARG A 230 -5.16 8.71 -10.13
CA ARG A 230 -4.01 8.25 -10.91
C ARG A 230 -2.73 8.98 -10.52
N VAL A 231 -2.82 10.29 -10.34
CA VAL A 231 -1.69 11.13 -9.91
C VAL A 231 -1.19 10.67 -8.55
N CYS A 232 -2.09 10.50 -7.57
CA CYS A 232 -1.68 10.07 -6.24
C CYS A 232 -1.12 8.64 -6.24
N LEU A 233 -1.68 7.74 -7.04
CA LEU A 233 -1.16 6.38 -7.19
C LEU A 233 0.25 6.38 -7.80
N TYR A 234 0.49 7.22 -8.82
CA TYR A 234 1.83 7.41 -9.38
C TYR A 234 2.80 8.00 -8.34
N MET A 235 2.42 9.08 -7.66
CA MET A 235 3.24 9.68 -6.61
C MET A 235 3.62 8.68 -5.52
N VAL A 236 2.66 7.91 -5.01
CA VAL A 236 2.91 6.87 -3.98
C VAL A 236 3.83 5.77 -4.50
N SER A 237 3.72 5.39 -5.78
CA SER A 237 4.61 4.40 -6.41
C SER A 237 6.03 4.92 -6.63
N MET A 238 6.24 6.23 -6.75
CA MET A 238 7.56 6.84 -6.89
C MET A 238 8.29 6.99 -5.55
N VAL A 239 7.58 7.07 -4.43
CA VAL A 239 8.18 7.28 -3.08
C VAL A 239 9.41 6.39 -2.79
N PRO A 240 9.40 5.07 -3.10
CA PRO A 240 10.56 4.22 -2.81
C PRO A 240 11.80 4.53 -3.68
N LEU A 241 11.60 5.14 -4.85
CA LEU A 241 12.67 5.52 -5.77
C LEU A 241 13.31 6.88 -5.43
N LEU A 242 12.65 7.67 -4.57
CA LEU A 242 13.09 9.00 -4.20
C LEU A 242 13.99 8.95 -2.96
N THR A 243 15.02 9.80 -2.96
CA THR A 243 15.85 10.01 -1.78
C THR A 243 15.17 10.93 -0.78
N TYR A 244 15.52 10.80 0.49
CA TYR A 244 15.18 11.78 1.51
C TYR A 244 15.81 13.15 1.16
N PRO A 245 15.12 14.30 1.28
CA PRO A 245 13.80 14.56 1.89
C PRO A 245 12.58 14.53 0.93
N ASP A 246 12.78 14.26 -0.36
CA ASP A 246 11.71 14.38 -1.36
C ASP A 246 10.63 13.30 -1.21
N ASN A 247 11.00 12.12 -0.71
CA ASN A 247 10.06 11.05 -0.37
C ASN A 247 8.93 11.53 0.56
N ASP A 248 9.25 12.27 1.62
CA ASP A 248 8.28 12.77 2.60
C ASP A 248 7.42 13.89 2.01
N ARG A 249 8.02 14.77 1.21
CA ARG A 249 7.29 15.84 0.49
C ARG A 249 6.23 15.26 -0.45
N PHE A 250 6.58 14.22 -1.20
CA PHE A 250 5.63 13.52 -2.08
C PHE A 250 4.47 12.91 -1.30
N VAL A 251 4.75 12.24 -0.17
CA VAL A 251 3.69 11.62 0.64
C VAL A 251 2.81 12.68 1.30
N ARG A 252 3.36 13.78 1.81
CA ARG A 252 2.60 14.91 2.38
C ARG A 252 1.70 15.57 1.34
N THR A 253 2.21 15.79 0.13
CA THR A 253 1.37 16.36 -0.93
C THR A 253 0.30 15.40 -1.44
N ALA A 254 0.60 14.10 -1.55
CA ALA A 254 -0.42 13.09 -1.84
C ALA A 254 -1.51 13.01 -0.75
N HIS A 255 -1.12 13.10 0.52
CA HIS A 255 -2.03 13.18 1.66
C HIS A 255 -3.00 14.36 1.52
N ASP A 256 -2.47 15.56 1.30
CA ASP A 256 -3.28 16.77 1.20
C ASP A 256 -4.26 16.73 0.02
N ILE A 257 -3.86 16.10 -1.10
CA ILE A 257 -4.76 15.85 -2.23
C ILE A 257 -5.92 14.95 -1.78
N TYR A 258 -5.65 13.85 -1.08
CA TYR A 258 -6.71 12.96 -0.59
C TYR A 258 -7.65 13.63 0.42
N VAL A 259 -7.14 14.48 1.30
CA VAL A 259 -7.96 15.28 2.23
C VAL A 259 -8.86 16.23 1.45
N HIS A 260 -8.34 16.92 0.43
CA HIS A 260 -9.13 17.81 -0.42
C HIS A 260 -10.30 17.08 -1.12
N TYR A 261 -10.06 15.86 -1.62
CA TYR A 261 -11.07 15.01 -2.25
C TYR A 261 -11.92 14.18 -1.28
N LYS A 262 -11.76 14.38 0.04
CA LYS A 262 -12.50 13.68 1.12
C LYS A 262 -12.31 12.15 1.13
N GLN A 263 -11.20 11.65 0.58
CA GLN A 263 -10.82 10.23 0.63
C GLN A 263 -9.98 9.95 1.88
N LEU A 264 -10.63 10.02 3.04
CA LEU A 264 -9.93 10.04 4.34
C LEU A 264 -9.32 8.68 4.72
N ALA A 265 -9.86 7.56 4.22
CA ALA A 265 -9.25 6.25 4.41
C ALA A 265 -7.89 6.09 3.69
N GLN A 266 -7.72 6.77 2.55
CA GLN A 266 -6.46 6.81 1.81
C GLN A 266 -5.47 7.79 2.45
N ALA A 267 -5.94 8.98 2.83
CA ALA A 267 -5.15 9.98 3.55
C ALA A 267 -4.54 9.38 4.84
N MET A 268 -5.35 8.70 5.65
CA MET A 268 -4.89 8.09 6.89
C MET A 268 -3.80 7.03 6.67
N SER A 269 -3.89 6.23 5.61
CA SER A 269 -2.84 5.24 5.30
C SER A 269 -1.50 5.90 4.98
N LEU A 270 -1.50 7.08 4.36
CA LEU A 270 -0.30 7.88 4.12
C LEU A 270 0.19 8.61 5.37
N ALA A 271 -0.72 9.12 6.20
CA ALA A 271 -0.38 9.74 7.49
C ALA A 271 0.32 8.74 8.42
N ILE A 272 -0.16 7.49 8.46
CA ILE A 272 0.49 6.40 9.22
C ILE A 272 1.88 6.10 8.66
N LYS A 273 2.07 6.16 7.33
CA LYS A 273 3.38 5.96 6.70
C LYS A 273 4.38 7.05 7.09
N LEU A 274 3.93 8.30 7.18
CA LEU A 274 4.72 9.46 7.64
C LEU A 274 4.96 9.47 9.15
N ASN A 275 4.14 8.74 9.92
CA ASN A 275 4.20 8.70 11.39
C ASN A 275 4.08 10.07 12.04
N ASP A 276 3.18 10.89 11.52
CA ASP A 276 2.88 12.20 12.06
C ASP A 276 1.56 12.11 12.84
N MET A 277 1.66 12.07 14.17
CA MET A 277 0.50 11.91 15.04
C MET A 277 -0.48 13.08 14.92
N GLU A 278 0.01 14.28 14.59
CA GLU A 278 -0.84 15.45 14.39
C GLU A 278 -1.70 15.32 13.13
N LEU A 279 -1.12 14.81 12.03
CA LEU A 279 -1.86 14.54 10.80
C LEU A 279 -2.93 13.45 11.01
N ILE A 280 -2.58 12.38 11.74
CA ILE A 280 -3.54 11.30 12.05
C ILE A 280 -4.72 11.84 12.87
N LYS A 281 -4.45 12.68 13.89
CA LYS A 281 -5.50 13.35 14.69
C LYS A 281 -6.34 14.30 13.82
N ALA A 282 -5.73 15.04 12.91
CA ALA A 282 -6.42 15.95 12.00
C ALA A 282 -7.35 15.20 11.03
N ASP A 283 -6.89 14.10 10.43
CA ASP A 283 -7.68 13.23 9.55
C ASP A 283 -8.87 12.62 10.29
N PHE A 284 -8.66 12.20 11.54
CA PHE A 284 -9.70 11.65 12.38
C PHE A 284 -10.77 12.72 12.70
N ALA A 285 -10.35 13.93 13.10
CA ALA A 285 -11.24 15.05 13.41
C ALA A 285 -11.96 15.62 12.18
N ALA A 286 -11.38 15.50 10.98
CA ALA A 286 -11.99 15.96 9.73
C ALA A 286 -13.28 15.20 9.38
N THR A 287 -13.47 13.99 9.91
CA THR A 287 -14.68 13.19 9.70
C THR A 287 -15.80 13.53 10.70
N LYS A 288 -17.05 13.59 10.22
CA LYS A 288 -18.27 13.63 11.06
C LYS A 288 -19.15 12.39 10.90
N ASP A 289 -18.84 11.52 9.93
CA ASP A 289 -19.61 10.30 9.65
C ASP A 289 -19.18 9.17 10.59
N LYS A 290 -20.11 8.66 11.40
CA LYS A 290 -19.86 7.61 12.41
C LYS A 290 -19.31 6.32 11.77
N ALA A 291 -19.80 5.93 10.60
CA ALA A 291 -19.36 4.69 9.95
C ALA A 291 -17.93 4.80 9.42
N LEU A 292 -17.57 5.97 8.87
CA LEU A 292 -16.20 6.24 8.42
C LEU A 292 -15.24 6.33 9.60
N LYS A 293 -15.62 7.00 10.70
CA LYS A 293 -14.83 7.03 11.95
C LYS A 293 -14.52 5.64 12.48
N ARG A 294 -15.51 4.73 12.49
CA ARG A 294 -15.31 3.33 12.90
C ARG A 294 -14.35 2.60 11.96
N GLN A 295 -14.41 2.83 10.66
CA GLN A 295 -13.46 2.23 9.71
C GLN A 295 -12.04 2.73 9.95
N LEU A 296 -11.88 4.03 10.19
CA LEU A 296 -10.60 4.64 10.53
C LEU A 296 -10.06 4.09 11.87
N ALA A 297 -10.93 3.94 12.87
CA ALA A 297 -10.61 3.33 14.15
C ALA A 297 -10.08 1.89 14.00
N PHE A 298 -10.69 1.06 13.14
CA PHE A 298 -10.16 -0.29 12.87
C PHE A 298 -8.79 -0.28 12.17
N ILE A 299 -8.51 0.70 11.31
CA ILE A 299 -7.19 0.85 10.66
C ILE A 299 -6.14 1.22 11.71
N LEU A 300 -6.45 2.16 12.61
CA LEU A 300 -5.57 2.56 13.72
C LEU A 300 -5.36 1.42 14.71
N GLY A 301 -6.44 0.73 15.09
CA GLY A 301 -6.39 -0.44 15.97
C GLY A 301 -5.54 -1.57 15.39
N ARG A 302 -5.57 -1.79 14.06
CA ARG A 302 -4.69 -2.76 13.39
C ARG A 302 -3.21 -2.38 13.50
N GLN A 303 -2.89 -1.09 13.43
CA GLN A 303 -1.53 -0.57 13.58
C GLN A 303 -1.07 -0.46 15.03
N ARG A 304 -1.99 -0.68 16.00
CA ARG A 304 -1.76 -0.49 17.43
C ARG A 304 -1.37 0.94 17.80
N ILE A 305 -1.76 1.91 16.98
CA ILE A 305 -1.59 3.35 17.29
C ILE A 305 -2.77 3.77 18.16
N CYS A 306 -2.47 4.13 19.41
CA CYS A 306 -3.47 4.57 20.36
C CYS A 306 -3.64 6.09 20.26
N LEU A 307 -4.86 6.54 19.95
CA LEU A 307 -5.26 7.92 20.15
C LEU A 307 -6.18 7.97 21.36
N ASP A 308 -5.78 8.71 22.38
CA ASP A 308 -6.73 9.11 23.42
C ASP A 308 -7.71 10.12 22.78
N LEU A 309 -8.96 9.71 22.64
CA LEU A 309 -10.01 10.53 22.04
C LEU A 309 -10.37 11.67 23.00
N GLU A 310 -10.42 12.91 22.49
CA GLU A 310 -10.85 14.10 23.23
C GLU A 310 -12.21 14.59 22.71
N GLY A 311 -13.12 15.04 23.60
CA GLY A 311 -14.39 15.68 23.23
C GLY A 311 -15.61 14.74 23.11
N GLU A 312 -16.58 15.08 22.25
CA GLU A 312 -17.81 14.28 22.01
C GLU A 312 -17.53 12.85 21.52
N ASP A 313 -16.33 12.60 20.96
CA ASP A 313 -15.89 11.29 20.50
C ASP A 313 -15.47 10.34 21.66
N ALA A 314 -15.16 10.89 22.85
CA ALA A 314 -14.84 10.11 24.05
C ALA A 314 -16.10 9.55 24.75
N GLU A 315 -17.28 10.08 24.43
CA GLU A 315 -18.55 9.59 25.01
C GLU A 315 -19.15 8.40 24.24
N ASP A 316 -18.59 8.00 23.09
CA ASP A 316 -19.07 6.86 22.31
C ASP A 316 -18.28 5.58 22.64
N PRO A 317 -18.79 4.71 23.54
CA PRO A 317 -18.10 3.48 23.95
C PRO A 317 -17.86 2.53 22.77
N GLU A 318 -18.69 2.59 21.72
CA GLU A 318 -18.52 1.73 20.56
C GLU A 318 -17.32 2.12 19.69
N LEU A 319 -16.94 3.40 19.68
CA LEU A 319 -15.78 3.88 18.92
C LEU A 319 -14.48 3.51 19.65
N GLN A 320 -14.48 3.63 20.98
CA GLN A 320 -13.39 3.21 21.84
C GLN A 320 -13.17 1.69 21.77
N ASP A 321 -14.24 0.89 21.75
CA ASP A 321 -14.18 -0.56 21.50
C ASP A 321 -13.56 -0.90 20.14
N CYS A 322 -13.78 -0.07 19.10
CA CYS A 322 -13.22 -0.28 17.77
C CYS A 322 -11.71 0.06 17.73
N ILE A 323 -11.28 1.14 18.39
CA ILE A 323 -9.85 1.50 18.49
C ILE A 323 -9.10 0.43 19.31
N ASN A 324 -9.70 -0.02 20.41
CA ASN A 324 -9.09 -0.97 21.34
C ASN A 324 -9.21 -2.44 20.91
N ASN A 325 -9.83 -2.73 19.76
CA ASN A 325 -10.05 -4.07 19.22
C ASN A 325 -10.75 -5.07 20.17
N THR A 326 -11.60 -4.60 21.10
CA THR A 326 -12.23 -5.45 22.14
C THR A 326 -13.01 -6.64 21.54
N LYS A 327 -13.63 -6.46 20.37
CA LYS A 327 -14.46 -7.47 19.68
C LYS A 327 -13.70 -8.36 18.69
N LEU A 328 -12.37 -8.20 18.57
CA LEU A 328 -11.54 -9.04 17.70
C LEU A 328 -11.70 -10.55 17.95
N PRO A 329 -11.78 -11.05 19.20
CA PRO A 329 -11.97 -12.48 19.47
C PRO A 329 -13.31 -13.02 18.95
N GLU A 330 -14.37 -12.23 19.02
CA GLU A 330 -15.70 -12.63 18.53
C GLU A 330 -15.69 -12.78 17.01
N HIS A 331 -15.10 -11.80 16.32
CA HIS A 331 -14.93 -11.83 14.87
C HIS A 331 -14.07 -13.02 14.43
N PHE A 332 -12.98 -13.30 15.15
CA PHE A 332 -12.11 -14.45 14.89
C PHE A 332 -12.83 -15.80 15.13
N LYS A 333 -13.58 -15.94 16.22
CA LYS A 333 -14.39 -17.14 16.50
C LYS A 333 -15.51 -17.34 15.46
N SER A 334 -16.11 -16.26 14.95
CA SER A 334 -17.10 -16.32 13.86
C SER A 334 -16.49 -16.89 12.57
N LEU A 335 -15.30 -16.42 12.19
CA LEU A 335 -14.56 -16.99 11.06
C LEU A 335 -14.26 -18.49 11.29
N ALA A 336 -13.76 -18.84 12.48
CA ALA A 336 -13.46 -20.23 12.83
C ALA A 336 -14.67 -21.16 12.70
N LYS A 337 -15.86 -20.66 13.05
CA LYS A 337 -17.12 -21.38 12.92
C LYS A 337 -17.52 -21.60 11.46
N GLU A 338 -17.40 -20.60 10.61
CA GLU A 338 -17.69 -20.71 9.18
C GLU A 338 -16.71 -21.66 8.46
N LEU A 339 -15.44 -21.65 8.86
CA LEU A 339 -14.42 -22.53 8.30
C LEU A 339 -14.45 -23.96 8.87
N ASN A 340 -15.26 -24.24 9.90
CA ASN A 340 -15.27 -25.50 10.67
C ASN A 340 -13.90 -25.88 11.25
N ILE A 341 -13.16 -24.89 11.77
CA ILE A 341 -11.79 -25.05 12.29
C ILE A 341 -11.74 -24.95 13.84
N LEU A 342 -12.90 -24.86 14.52
CA LEU A 342 -12.98 -24.71 15.97
C LEU A 342 -12.32 -25.87 16.75
N ASP A 343 -12.45 -27.11 16.28
CA ASP A 343 -11.93 -28.28 16.98
C ASP A 343 -10.39 -28.21 17.19
N PRO A 344 -9.88 -28.40 18.42
CA PRO A 344 -8.46 -28.28 18.72
C PRO A 344 -7.65 -29.39 18.03
N LYS A 345 -6.53 -28.99 17.40
CA LYS A 345 -5.57 -29.93 16.78
C LYS A 345 -4.51 -30.31 17.79
N VAL A 346 -4.14 -31.58 17.83
CA VAL A 346 -3.07 -32.06 18.72
C VAL A 346 -1.73 -32.00 17.97
N PRO A 347 -0.59 -31.73 18.62
CA PRO A 347 0.74 -31.78 17.98
C PRO A 347 1.02 -33.06 17.18
N GLU A 348 0.47 -34.21 17.62
CA GLU A 348 0.59 -35.49 16.90
C GLU A 348 -0.05 -35.47 15.49
N ASP A 349 -1.16 -34.73 15.31
CA ASP A 349 -1.84 -34.57 14.02
C ASP A 349 -0.97 -33.81 13.01
N ILE A 350 -0.07 -32.96 13.51
CA ILE A 350 0.85 -32.13 12.72
C ILE A 350 2.12 -32.92 12.39
N TYR A 351 2.68 -33.59 13.40
CA TYR A 351 3.84 -34.45 13.21
C TYR A 351 3.53 -35.54 12.19
N LYS A 352 2.27 -35.97 12.10
CA LYS A 352 1.82 -37.06 11.24
C LYS A 352 2.75 -38.26 11.42
N SER A 353 2.94 -38.66 12.66
CA SER A 353 3.95 -39.63 13.09
C SER A 353 3.86 -40.98 12.35
N HIS A 354 2.67 -41.34 11.85
CA HIS A 354 2.43 -42.51 10.99
C HIS A 354 3.06 -42.43 9.60
N LEU A 355 3.34 -41.22 9.11
CA LEU A 355 4.02 -40.95 7.83
C LEU A 355 5.54 -40.83 8.00
N GLU A 356 6.05 -40.72 9.22
CA GLU A 356 7.49 -40.81 9.51
C GLU A 356 7.94 -42.29 9.42
N SER A 357 9.19 -42.56 9.02
CA SER A 357 9.65 -43.94 8.84
C SER A 357 9.55 -44.72 10.15
N SER A 358 9.10 -45.98 10.10
CA SER A 358 8.91 -46.83 11.28
C SER A 358 10.19 -47.05 12.12
N ARG A 359 11.39 -46.83 11.54
CA ARG A 359 12.68 -46.84 12.26
C ARG A 359 12.95 -45.56 13.04
N THR A 360 12.43 -44.41 12.60
CA THR A 360 12.61 -43.10 13.24
C THR A 360 11.50 -42.81 14.25
N ALA A 361 10.26 -43.24 13.98
CA ALA A 361 9.11 -43.04 14.87
C ALA A 361 9.29 -43.65 16.27
N GLY A 362 10.06 -44.72 16.41
CA GLY A 362 10.35 -45.34 17.71
C GLY A 362 11.42 -44.63 18.56
N LEU A 363 12.25 -43.77 17.95
CA LEU A 363 13.28 -42.99 18.65
C LEU A 363 12.82 -41.56 18.95
N THR A 364 11.99 -40.98 18.08
CA THR A 364 11.44 -39.62 18.23
C THR A 364 10.31 -39.54 19.26
N ASN A 365 9.66 -40.66 19.60
CA ASN A 365 8.62 -40.78 20.64
C ASN A 365 9.17 -41.02 22.06
N THR A 366 10.45 -40.75 22.32
CA THR A 366 10.98 -40.83 23.69
C THR A 366 10.53 -39.60 24.50
N ASP A 367 9.82 -39.85 25.60
CA ASP A 367 9.25 -38.85 26.52
C ASP A 367 10.37 -38.08 27.25
N SER A 368 10.98 -37.13 26.55
CA SER A 368 12.05 -36.26 27.01
C SER A 368 11.49 -34.89 27.38
N ALA A 369 12.02 -34.26 28.44
CA ALA A 369 11.59 -32.94 28.89
C ALA A 369 11.64 -31.88 27.76
N ARG A 370 12.63 -31.96 26.86
CA ARG A 370 12.73 -31.07 25.68
C ARG A 370 11.70 -31.37 24.60
N HIS A 371 11.35 -32.64 24.41
CA HIS A 371 10.28 -33.04 23.48
C HIS A 371 8.90 -32.57 23.97
N ASN A 372 8.70 -32.61 25.30
CA ASN A 372 7.48 -32.11 25.94
C ASN A 372 7.37 -30.59 25.83
N LEU A 373 8.48 -29.86 25.97
CA LEU A 373 8.55 -28.42 25.74
C LEU A 373 8.30 -28.05 24.26
N ALA A 374 8.89 -28.78 23.31
CA ALA A 374 8.59 -28.57 21.89
C ALA A 374 7.10 -28.77 21.60
N SER A 375 6.50 -29.78 22.22
CA SER A 375 5.08 -30.09 22.04
C SER A 375 4.16 -29.04 22.67
N SER A 376 4.55 -28.41 23.79
CA SER A 376 3.80 -27.28 24.35
C SER A 376 3.88 -26.04 23.45
N PHE A 377 5.05 -25.71 22.90
CA PHE A 377 5.17 -24.62 21.91
C PHE A 377 4.36 -24.89 20.64
N VAL A 378 4.45 -26.09 20.06
CA VAL A 378 3.68 -26.45 18.86
C VAL A 378 2.18 -26.34 19.13
N ASN A 379 1.72 -26.81 20.28
CA ASN A 379 0.32 -26.68 20.67
C ASN A 379 -0.11 -25.21 20.80
N ALA A 380 0.73 -24.38 21.44
CA ALA A 380 0.50 -22.95 21.60
C ALA A 380 0.37 -22.23 20.24
N PHE A 381 1.31 -22.46 19.31
CA PHE A 381 1.29 -21.83 18.00
C PHE A 381 0.08 -22.25 17.17
N VAL A 382 -0.30 -23.53 17.23
CA VAL A 382 -1.36 -24.09 16.38
C VAL A 382 -2.75 -23.66 16.85
N ASN A 383 -2.98 -23.67 18.16
CA ASN A 383 -4.28 -23.35 18.76
C ASN A 383 -4.35 -21.89 19.26
N ALA A 384 -3.40 -21.03 18.87
CA ALA A 384 -3.39 -19.62 19.22
C ALA A 384 -4.73 -18.93 18.87
N GLY A 385 -5.36 -18.30 19.87
CA GLY A 385 -6.62 -17.54 19.74
C GLY A 385 -7.92 -18.38 19.68
N PHE A 386 -7.86 -19.70 19.79
CA PHE A 386 -9.05 -20.57 19.72
C PHE A 386 -9.63 -20.94 21.11
N GLY A 387 -8.92 -20.64 22.21
CA GLY A 387 -9.42 -20.72 23.58
C GLY A 387 -9.62 -22.12 24.19
N ASP A 388 -9.73 -23.15 23.36
CA ASP A 388 -9.86 -24.55 23.76
C ASP A 388 -8.66 -25.40 23.33
N ASP A 389 -8.20 -26.24 24.25
CA ASP A 389 -7.10 -27.17 24.04
C ASP A 389 -7.25 -28.44 24.89
N LYS A 390 -6.67 -29.56 24.41
CA LYS A 390 -6.73 -30.87 25.08
C LYS A 390 -5.51 -31.17 25.98
N LEU A 391 -4.41 -30.42 25.88
CA LEU A 391 -3.15 -30.73 26.56
C LEU A 391 -2.89 -29.83 27.77
N MET A 392 -3.14 -28.53 27.64
CA MET A 392 -2.74 -27.51 28.60
C MET A 392 -3.88 -27.08 29.52
N LEU A 393 -5.09 -26.94 28.97
CA LEU A 393 -6.30 -26.48 29.66
C LEU A 393 -7.27 -27.63 29.97
N VAL A 394 -6.79 -28.66 30.67
CA VAL A 394 -7.60 -29.84 31.01
C VAL A 394 -8.55 -29.52 32.19
N GLU A 395 -9.83 -29.87 32.06
CA GLU A 395 -10.89 -29.72 33.09
C GLU A 395 -10.61 -30.47 34.43
N GLY A 396 -9.49 -31.21 34.54
CA GLY A 396 -9.04 -31.96 35.72
C GLY A 396 -8.17 -31.17 36.71
N GLY A 397 -7.97 -29.87 36.50
CA GLY A 397 -7.23 -28.96 37.38
C GLY A 397 -5.72 -28.84 37.10
N PRO A 398 -5.04 -27.86 37.73
CA PRO A 398 -3.66 -27.47 37.39
C PRO A 398 -2.64 -28.60 37.61
N LYS A 399 -2.92 -29.59 38.45
CA LYS A 399 -2.03 -30.73 38.76
C LYS A 399 -2.02 -31.84 37.69
N GLN A 400 -3.00 -31.90 36.79
CA GLN A 400 -3.00 -32.82 35.64
C GLN A 400 -2.49 -32.16 34.36
N SER A 401 -2.18 -30.86 34.40
CA SER A 401 -1.69 -30.12 33.25
C SER A 401 -0.31 -30.59 32.81
N TRP A 402 -0.05 -30.46 31.51
CA TRP A 402 1.23 -30.77 30.88
C TRP A 402 2.42 -29.95 31.43
N ILE A 403 2.14 -28.87 32.20
CA ILE A 403 3.12 -27.96 32.81
C ILE A 403 4.09 -28.71 33.75
N TRP A 404 3.60 -29.69 34.52
CA TRP A 404 4.42 -30.43 35.49
C TRP A 404 5.37 -31.46 34.86
N LYS A 405 5.24 -31.74 33.57
CA LYS A 405 6.14 -32.66 32.86
C LYS A 405 7.44 -31.98 32.42
N VAL A 406 7.47 -30.66 32.44
CA VAL A 406 8.62 -29.84 32.05
C VAL A 406 9.32 -29.33 33.33
N LYS A 407 10.63 -29.09 33.26
CA LYS A 407 11.44 -28.63 34.40
C LYS A 407 11.87 -27.16 34.23
N GLU A 408 12.04 -26.47 35.36
CA GLU A 408 12.69 -25.16 35.49
C GLU A 408 12.13 -24.11 34.50
N ASP A 409 12.95 -23.53 33.63
CA ASP A 409 12.55 -22.46 32.70
C ASP A 409 11.54 -22.92 31.64
N GLY A 410 11.47 -24.23 31.41
CA GLY A 410 10.42 -24.81 30.58
C GLY A 410 9.04 -24.75 31.24
N MET A 411 8.94 -24.63 32.57
CA MET A 411 7.67 -24.36 33.26
C MET A 411 7.17 -22.94 32.98
N VAL A 412 8.08 -21.95 32.98
CA VAL A 412 7.76 -20.56 32.60
C VAL A 412 7.19 -20.52 31.19
N SER A 413 7.90 -21.15 30.25
CA SER A 413 7.52 -21.18 28.84
C SER A 413 6.19 -21.90 28.60
N THR A 414 5.94 -22.99 29.34
CA THR A 414 4.71 -23.79 29.23
C THR A 414 3.52 -23.08 29.89
N ALA A 415 3.72 -22.36 31.00
CA ALA A 415 2.68 -21.50 31.57
C ALA A 415 2.35 -20.30 30.65
N ALA A 416 3.36 -19.67 30.03
CA ALA A 416 3.15 -18.62 29.04
C ALA A 416 2.41 -19.10 27.78
N SER A 417 2.62 -20.36 27.35
CA SER A 417 1.83 -20.99 26.27
C SER A 417 0.33 -20.95 26.53
N ALA A 418 -0.10 -21.05 27.79
CA ALA A 418 -1.51 -21.05 28.14
C ALA A 418 -2.15 -19.67 27.90
N GLY A 419 -1.39 -18.58 28.08
CA GLY A 419 -1.81 -17.23 27.68
C GLY A 419 -1.96 -17.08 26.17
N MET A 420 -1.08 -17.73 25.39
CA MET A 420 -1.15 -17.71 23.92
C MET A 420 -2.39 -18.42 23.35
N LEU A 421 -2.90 -19.45 24.03
CA LEU A 421 -4.15 -20.10 23.63
C LEU A 421 -5.36 -19.16 23.74
N MET A 422 -5.33 -18.26 24.72
CA MET A 422 -6.35 -17.26 25.00
C MET A 422 -5.99 -15.88 24.40
N LEU A 423 -5.17 -15.85 23.34
CA LEU A 423 -4.77 -14.61 22.68
C LEU A 423 -6.01 -13.75 22.32
N TRP A 424 -5.99 -12.48 22.73
CA TRP A 424 -7.05 -11.47 22.58
C TRP A 424 -8.30 -11.64 23.46
N ASP A 425 -8.50 -12.78 24.13
CA ASP A 425 -9.66 -13.04 25.00
C ASP A 425 -9.33 -12.74 26.46
N VAL A 426 -9.56 -11.49 26.88
CA VAL A 426 -9.19 -11.01 28.22
C VAL A 426 -10.14 -11.52 29.31
N GLU A 427 -11.45 -11.59 29.04
CA GLU A 427 -12.45 -11.97 30.04
C GLU A 427 -12.30 -13.42 30.50
N MET A 428 -12.32 -14.37 29.56
CA MET A 428 -12.14 -15.79 29.91
C MET A 428 -10.67 -16.15 30.16
N GLY A 429 -9.73 -15.36 29.62
CA GLY A 429 -8.30 -15.56 29.79
C GLY A 429 -7.84 -15.34 31.23
N LEU A 430 -8.33 -14.27 31.88
CA LEU A 430 -7.95 -13.95 33.26
C LEU A 430 -8.39 -15.03 34.25
N ASP A 431 -9.63 -15.51 34.17
CA ASP A 431 -10.14 -16.58 35.05
C ASP A 431 -9.29 -17.86 34.96
N LYS A 432 -8.89 -18.25 33.75
CA LYS A 432 -8.05 -19.43 33.51
C LYS A 432 -6.61 -19.21 33.97
N MET A 433 -6.07 -18.00 33.85
CA MET A 433 -4.70 -17.67 34.27
C MET A 433 -4.56 -17.46 35.78
N ASP A 434 -5.60 -16.96 36.44
CA ASP A 434 -5.60 -16.71 37.89
C ASP A 434 -5.35 -18.01 38.69
N ALA A 435 -5.86 -19.14 38.19
CA ALA A 435 -5.59 -20.47 38.75
C ALA A 435 -4.08 -20.83 38.80
N TYR A 436 -3.26 -20.28 37.90
CA TYR A 436 -1.81 -20.50 37.86
C TYR A 436 -1.03 -19.50 38.71
N THR A 437 -1.58 -18.31 38.98
CA THR A 437 -0.96 -17.26 39.80
C THR A 437 -0.82 -17.65 41.27
N TYR A 438 -1.75 -18.46 41.81
CA TYR A 438 -1.70 -18.90 43.21
C TYR A 438 -0.84 -20.16 43.46
N VAL A 439 -0.22 -20.73 42.43
CA VAL A 439 0.61 -21.94 42.56
C VAL A 439 1.91 -21.60 43.32
N PRO A 440 2.41 -22.43 44.25
CA PRO A 440 3.55 -22.09 45.10
C PRO A 440 4.90 -21.98 44.37
N GLU A 441 5.04 -22.49 43.14
CA GLU A 441 6.28 -22.41 42.36
C GLU A 441 6.42 -21.06 41.65
N ASP A 442 7.51 -20.34 41.94
CA ASP A 442 7.74 -18.99 41.40
C ASP A 442 7.94 -18.96 39.88
N GLN A 443 8.40 -20.05 39.26
CA GLN A 443 8.54 -20.15 37.80
C GLN A 443 7.18 -20.21 37.08
N ILE A 444 6.20 -20.88 37.69
CA ILE A 444 4.83 -20.94 37.12
C ILE A 444 4.15 -19.58 37.29
N LYS A 445 4.35 -18.89 38.42
CA LYS A 445 3.86 -17.51 38.61
C LYS A 445 4.46 -16.53 37.60
N ALA A 446 5.76 -16.65 37.34
CA ALA A 446 6.44 -15.86 36.32
C ALA A 446 5.84 -16.12 34.93
N GLY A 447 5.64 -17.40 34.56
CA GLY A 447 5.02 -17.74 33.28
C GLY A 447 3.56 -17.30 33.16
N ALA A 448 2.79 -17.32 34.26
CA ALA A 448 1.43 -16.78 34.30
C ALA A 448 1.41 -15.25 34.10
N ALA A 449 2.35 -14.52 34.71
CA ALA A 449 2.52 -13.08 34.51
C ALA A 449 2.83 -12.73 33.04
N LEU A 450 3.74 -13.48 32.41
CA LEU A 450 4.02 -13.34 30.97
C LEU A 450 2.78 -13.68 30.12
N GLY A 451 2.07 -14.75 30.47
CA GLY A 451 0.82 -15.17 29.81
C GLY A 451 -0.29 -14.11 29.88
N MET A 452 -0.40 -13.38 31.00
CA MET A 452 -1.32 -12.23 31.16
C MET A 452 -0.94 -11.05 30.26
N GLY A 453 0.36 -10.83 30.01
CA GLY A 453 0.79 -9.85 29.01
C GLY A 453 0.48 -10.29 27.58
N ILE A 454 0.69 -11.57 27.28
CA ILE A 454 0.44 -12.16 25.96
C ILE A 454 -1.05 -12.09 25.58
N MET A 455 -1.98 -12.43 26.50
CA MET A 455 -3.42 -12.38 26.19
C MET A 455 -3.90 -10.97 25.81
N ASN A 456 -3.31 -9.95 26.44
CA ASN A 456 -3.68 -8.54 26.25
C ASN A 456 -2.90 -7.88 25.10
N SER A 457 -2.10 -8.65 24.34
CA SER A 457 -1.32 -8.06 23.24
C SER A 457 -2.25 -7.68 22.09
N GLY A 458 -2.40 -6.38 21.84
CA GLY A 458 -3.22 -5.84 20.75
C GLY A 458 -4.71 -5.66 21.07
N VAL A 459 -5.12 -5.88 22.33
CA VAL A 459 -6.44 -5.54 22.86
C VAL A 459 -6.24 -4.68 24.11
N ARG A 460 -7.03 -3.63 24.30
CA ARG A 460 -7.00 -2.81 25.51
C ARG A 460 -8.39 -2.76 26.14
N LEU A 461 -8.46 -3.01 27.44
CA LEU A 461 -9.67 -2.78 28.22
C LEU A 461 -9.48 -1.52 29.06
N ASP A 462 -10.51 -0.69 29.13
CA ASP A 462 -10.51 0.56 29.91
C ASP A 462 -10.32 0.33 31.41
N SER A 463 -10.57 -0.89 31.89
CA SER A 463 -10.32 -1.28 33.29
C SER A 463 -8.86 -1.64 33.61
N ASP A 464 -7.93 -1.52 32.64
CA ASP A 464 -6.47 -1.74 32.76
C ASP A 464 -6.03 -2.84 33.77
N PRO A 465 -6.58 -4.08 33.70
CA PRO A 465 -6.30 -5.14 34.68
C PRO A 465 -4.83 -5.58 34.65
N THR A 466 -4.20 -5.54 33.47
CA THR A 466 -2.82 -5.98 33.27
C THR A 466 -1.82 -5.05 33.96
N MET A 467 -2.04 -3.73 33.92
CA MET A 467 -1.20 -2.77 34.63
C MET A 467 -1.34 -2.92 36.15
N ALA A 468 -2.57 -3.09 36.65
CA ALA A 468 -2.81 -3.28 38.09
C ALA A 468 -2.19 -4.58 38.64
N LEU A 469 -2.20 -5.67 37.87
CA LEU A 469 -1.68 -6.97 38.30
C LEU A 469 -0.15 -7.10 38.12
N LEU A 470 0.39 -6.53 37.04
CA LEU A 470 1.82 -6.63 36.72
C LEU A 470 2.66 -5.48 37.27
N GLY A 471 2.05 -4.33 37.59
CA GLY A 471 2.74 -3.13 38.07
C GLY A 471 3.22 -3.18 39.52
N ASP A 472 2.75 -4.15 40.31
CA ASP A 472 3.28 -4.40 41.66
C ASP A 472 4.56 -5.25 41.57
N PHE A 473 5.73 -4.71 41.91
CA PHE A 473 7.01 -5.43 41.88
C PHE A 473 7.53 -5.84 43.27
N GLU A 474 6.81 -5.56 44.35
CA GLU A 474 7.27 -5.81 45.71
C GLU A 474 7.25 -7.31 46.07
N GLY A 475 8.30 -7.80 46.75
CA GLY A 475 8.37 -9.19 47.25
C GLY A 475 8.51 -10.31 46.21
N LYS A 476 8.66 -9.98 44.92
CA LYS A 476 8.71 -10.92 43.79
C LYS A 476 10.13 -11.39 43.44
N SER A 477 10.26 -12.64 42.95
CA SER A 477 11.53 -13.23 42.49
C SER A 477 12.04 -12.55 41.21
N VAL A 478 13.33 -12.71 40.88
CA VAL A 478 13.95 -12.12 39.67
C VAL A 478 13.24 -12.58 38.39
N ALA A 479 12.93 -13.87 38.27
CA ALA A 479 12.19 -14.42 37.13
C ALA A 479 10.77 -13.84 37.02
N HIS A 480 10.09 -13.63 38.15
CA HIS A 480 8.75 -13.03 38.18
C HIS A 480 8.78 -11.56 37.75
N LYS A 481 9.76 -10.79 38.23
CA LYS A 481 9.96 -9.39 37.83
C LYS A 481 10.25 -9.28 36.33
N MET A 482 11.17 -10.10 35.81
CA MET A 482 11.49 -10.16 34.39
C MET A 482 10.26 -10.47 33.54
N ALA A 483 9.50 -11.53 33.89
CA ALA A 483 8.30 -11.92 33.15
C ALA A 483 7.19 -10.86 33.22
N SER A 484 7.07 -10.12 34.32
CA SER A 484 6.10 -9.03 34.47
C SER A 484 6.47 -7.82 33.61
N ILE A 485 7.76 -7.44 33.56
CA ILE A 485 8.28 -6.38 32.69
C ILE A 485 8.05 -6.74 31.21
N MET A 486 8.40 -7.97 30.83
CA MET A 486 8.14 -8.49 29.48
C MET A 486 6.64 -8.50 29.13
N GLY A 487 5.79 -8.92 30.07
CA GLY A 487 4.34 -8.93 29.89
C GLY A 487 3.76 -7.53 29.66
N LEU A 488 4.24 -6.53 30.41
CA LEU A 488 3.87 -5.13 30.22
C LEU A 488 4.33 -4.60 28.85
N GLY A 489 5.57 -4.89 28.46
CA GLY A 489 6.11 -4.50 27.15
C GLY A 489 5.33 -5.10 25.98
N LEU A 490 4.88 -6.36 26.10
CA LEU A 490 4.08 -7.04 25.06
C LEU A 490 2.62 -6.57 25.01
N ALA A 491 2.02 -6.22 26.14
CA ALA A 491 0.65 -5.74 26.23
C ALA A 491 0.52 -4.33 25.67
N TYR A 492 1.45 -3.43 26.03
CA TYR A 492 1.40 -2.00 25.69
C TYR A 492 2.34 -1.60 24.54
N ALA A 493 2.75 -2.56 23.70
CA ALA A 493 3.61 -2.30 22.56
C ALA A 493 2.95 -1.28 21.59
N GLY A 494 3.63 -0.17 21.32
CA GLY A 494 3.14 0.93 20.46
C GLY A 494 2.11 1.88 21.09
N SER A 495 1.77 1.71 22.38
CA SER A 495 0.73 2.52 23.05
C SER A 495 1.20 3.89 23.52
N GLN A 496 2.52 4.14 23.60
CA GLN A 496 3.12 5.42 24.04
C GLN A 496 2.57 5.96 25.39
N LYS A 497 2.25 5.09 26.35
CA LYS A 497 1.78 5.52 27.67
C LYS A 497 2.92 6.02 28.55
N GLU A 498 2.84 7.26 29.02
CA GLU A 498 3.80 7.86 29.95
C GLU A 498 3.81 7.19 31.33
N ASP A 499 2.67 6.69 31.83
CA ASP A 499 2.62 6.03 33.15
C ASP A 499 3.54 4.79 33.25
N LEU A 500 3.76 4.09 32.13
CA LEU A 500 4.66 2.92 32.07
C LEU A 500 6.13 3.35 32.02
N LEU A 501 6.41 4.56 31.53
CA LEU A 501 7.74 5.14 31.54
C LEU A 501 8.20 5.36 32.98
N GLU A 502 7.37 6.01 33.80
CA GLU A 502 7.69 6.28 35.22
C GLU A 502 7.94 4.99 36.00
N LEU A 503 7.22 3.92 35.66
CA LEU A 503 7.32 2.63 36.33
C LEU A 503 8.59 1.84 35.92
N LEU A 504 8.97 1.88 34.65
CA LEU A 504 10.06 1.05 34.10
C LEU A 504 11.43 1.75 34.06
N LEU A 505 11.47 3.09 33.94
CA LEU A 505 12.71 3.86 33.86
C LEU A 505 13.64 3.64 35.07
N PRO A 506 13.15 3.57 36.33
CA PRO A 506 14.01 3.28 37.48
C PRO A 506 14.79 1.97 37.36
N PHE A 507 14.22 0.93 36.74
CA PHE A 507 14.88 -0.37 36.53
C PHE A 507 15.98 -0.33 35.47
N VAL A 508 15.95 0.66 34.56
CA VAL A 508 17.01 0.87 33.58
C VAL A 508 18.18 1.59 34.24
N THR A 509 17.89 2.64 35.03
CA THR A 509 18.90 3.49 35.68
C THR A 509 19.55 2.85 36.91
N ASP A 510 18.87 1.94 37.60
CA ASP A 510 19.42 1.28 38.79
C ASP A 510 20.51 0.28 38.40
N THR A 511 21.76 0.68 38.65
CA THR A 511 22.98 -0.08 38.32
C THR A 511 23.25 -1.23 39.29
N SER A 512 22.48 -1.37 40.37
CA SER A 512 22.61 -2.45 41.35
C SER A 512 21.89 -3.75 40.94
N LEU A 513 21.02 -3.68 39.92
CA LEU A 513 20.23 -4.81 39.44
C LEU A 513 20.98 -5.70 38.45
N ASP A 514 20.51 -6.95 38.33
CA ASP A 514 21.07 -7.90 37.36
C ASP A 514 20.86 -7.42 35.91
N MET A 515 21.83 -7.68 35.04
CA MET A 515 21.84 -7.19 33.65
C MET A 515 20.61 -7.66 32.87
N GLN A 516 20.09 -8.84 33.19
CA GLN A 516 18.87 -9.39 32.58
C GLN A 516 17.65 -8.49 32.81
N LEU A 517 17.48 -7.96 34.03
CA LEU A 517 16.34 -7.09 34.36
C LEU A 517 16.46 -5.73 33.66
N SER A 518 17.65 -5.13 33.70
CA SER A 518 17.92 -3.82 33.09
C SER A 518 17.78 -3.88 31.56
N ALA A 519 18.27 -4.95 30.93
CA ALA A 519 18.15 -5.14 29.47
C ALA A 519 16.70 -5.40 29.03
N MET A 520 15.93 -6.18 29.79
CA MET A 520 14.52 -6.45 29.47
C MET A 520 13.61 -5.25 29.75
N ALA A 521 13.94 -4.42 30.74
CA ALA A 521 13.27 -3.14 30.97
C ALA A 521 13.51 -2.18 29.79
N ALA A 522 14.77 -2.06 29.34
CA ALA A 522 15.12 -1.25 28.17
C ALA A 522 14.44 -1.74 26.88
N LEU A 523 14.40 -3.06 26.65
CA LEU A 523 13.69 -3.64 25.51
C LEU A 523 12.17 -3.40 25.58
N SER A 524 11.56 -3.55 26.76
CA SER A 524 10.13 -3.36 26.95
C SER A 524 9.74 -1.89 26.76
N LEU A 525 10.54 -0.95 27.24
CA LEU A 525 10.39 0.47 26.94
C LEU A 525 10.56 0.76 25.45
N GLY A 526 11.56 0.17 24.80
CA GLY A 526 11.75 0.26 23.36
C GLY A 526 10.56 -0.27 22.55
N LEU A 527 9.88 -1.32 23.03
CA LEU A 527 8.66 -1.87 22.41
C LEU A 527 7.40 -1.02 22.67
N ILE A 528 7.33 -0.32 23.80
CA ILE A 528 6.21 0.60 24.11
C ILE A 528 6.33 1.89 23.27
N PHE A 529 7.54 2.42 23.13
CA PHE A 529 7.86 3.70 22.47
C PHE A 529 8.48 3.53 21.08
N VAL A 530 8.04 2.52 20.32
CA VAL A 530 8.59 2.26 18.97
C VAL A 530 8.33 3.45 18.04
N GLY A 531 9.41 4.09 17.58
CA GLY A 531 9.38 5.17 16.59
C GLY A 531 8.77 6.49 17.08
N SER A 532 8.81 6.73 18.40
CA SER A 532 8.45 8.02 19.01
C SER A 532 9.66 8.86 19.41
N ALA A 533 10.88 8.29 19.35
CA ALA A 533 12.15 8.93 19.75
C ALA A 533 12.08 9.71 21.07
N GLN A 534 11.50 9.11 22.11
CA GLN A 534 11.44 9.80 23.40
C GLN A 534 12.85 9.99 23.99
N SER A 535 13.21 11.24 24.28
CA SER A 535 14.51 11.64 24.82
C SER A 535 14.84 10.92 26.12
N ASP A 536 13.88 10.81 27.05
CA ASP A 536 14.12 10.31 28.40
C ASP A 536 14.61 8.85 28.43
N VAL A 537 14.06 8.00 27.55
CA VAL A 537 14.48 6.58 27.44
C VAL A 537 15.86 6.48 26.80
N SER A 538 16.09 7.25 25.73
CA SER A 538 17.39 7.24 25.04
C SER A 538 18.51 7.77 25.94
N GLU A 539 18.28 8.85 26.68
CA GLU A 539 19.21 9.40 27.67
C GLU A 539 19.48 8.40 28.80
N ALA A 540 18.45 7.74 29.34
CA ALA A 540 18.62 6.74 30.39
C ALA A 540 19.47 5.54 29.93
N ILE A 541 19.28 5.08 28.69
CA ILE A 541 20.09 3.99 28.11
C ILE A 541 21.52 4.47 27.81
N ILE A 542 21.71 5.68 27.28
CA ILE A 542 23.03 6.24 27.02
C ILE A 542 23.80 6.47 28.33
N GLN A 543 23.15 7.00 29.36
CA GLN A 543 23.74 7.16 30.70
C GLN A 543 24.17 5.81 31.28
N THR A 544 23.37 4.77 31.04
CA THR A 544 23.70 3.40 31.42
C THR A 544 24.93 2.87 30.67
N PHE A 545 25.11 3.23 29.41
CA PHE A 545 26.31 2.89 28.65
C PHE A 545 27.55 3.66 29.12
N LEU A 546 27.39 4.88 29.66
CA LEU A 546 28.48 5.72 30.16
C LEU A 546 28.99 5.31 31.56
N ASP A 547 28.29 4.43 32.27
CA ASP A 547 28.69 4.01 33.63
C ASP A 547 29.88 3.03 33.61
N GLU A 548 31.03 3.49 34.11
CA GLU A 548 32.29 2.74 34.15
C GLU A 548 32.22 1.44 34.96
N ASP A 549 31.35 1.38 35.98
CA ASP A 549 31.20 0.19 36.85
C ASP A 549 30.54 -1.00 36.13
N ARG A 550 29.80 -0.75 35.05
CA ARG A 550 29.09 -1.78 34.26
C ARG A 550 29.91 -2.37 33.11
N ASN A 551 31.09 -1.83 32.79
CA ASN A 551 31.93 -2.30 31.66
C ASN A 551 32.28 -3.80 31.69
N LYS A 552 32.34 -4.44 32.86
CA LYS A 552 32.55 -5.89 32.99
C LYS A 552 31.30 -6.72 32.72
N GLN A 553 30.12 -6.17 33.01
CA GLN A 553 28.82 -6.81 32.80
C GLN A 553 28.26 -6.53 31.40
N LEU A 554 28.68 -5.45 30.74
CA LEU A 554 28.27 -5.10 29.38
C LEU A 554 28.76 -6.10 28.31
N LYS A 555 29.74 -6.96 28.63
CA LYS A 555 30.13 -8.10 27.79
C LYS A 555 29.13 -9.27 27.83
N ASP A 556 28.12 -9.21 28.70
CA ASP A 556 27.08 -10.23 28.76
C ASP A 556 26.14 -10.18 27.55
N LYS A 557 25.55 -11.32 27.20
CA LYS A 557 24.69 -11.49 26.02
C LYS A 557 23.44 -10.60 26.08
N TRP A 558 23.01 -10.23 27.28
CA TRP A 558 21.82 -9.43 27.54
C TRP A 558 21.95 -7.97 27.10
N THR A 559 23.16 -7.42 27.01
CA THR A 559 23.41 -6.06 26.52
C THR A 559 22.86 -5.83 25.10
N ARG A 560 22.72 -6.90 24.30
CA ARG A 560 22.12 -6.84 22.95
C ARG A 560 20.66 -6.39 22.96
N PHE A 561 19.90 -6.77 23.98
CA PHE A 561 18.50 -6.35 24.11
C PHE A 561 18.40 -4.89 24.56
N MET A 562 19.39 -4.38 25.28
CA MET A 562 19.49 -2.96 25.60
C MET A 562 19.85 -2.13 24.36
N THR A 563 20.81 -2.57 23.53
CA THR A 563 21.11 -1.92 22.25
C THR A 563 19.93 -1.98 21.28
N LEU A 564 19.17 -3.08 21.30
CA LEU A 564 17.94 -3.21 20.52
C LEU A 564 16.85 -2.27 21.05
N GLY A 565 16.67 -2.17 22.36
CA GLY A 565 15.73 -1.23 22.97
C GLY A 565 15.97 0.21 22.53
N LEU A 566 17.24 0.65 22.50
CA LEU A 566 17.63 1.95 21.96
C LEU A 566 17.30 2.09 20.47
N ALA A 567 17.63 1.08 19.67
CA ALA A 567 17.37 1.12 18.23
C ALA A 567 15.88 1.12 17.87
N LEU A 568 15.04 0.45 18.66
CA LEU A 568 13.59 0.41 18.46
C LEU A 568 12.91 1.77 18.71
N LEU A 569 13.47 2.62 19.57
CA LEU A 569 12.94 3.98 19.80
C LEU A 569 12.94 4.81 18.52
N PHE A 570 13.93 4.59 17.65
CA PHE A 570 14.11 5.36 16.41
C PHE A 570 13.58 4.65 15.15
N PHE A 571 12.71 3.67 15.33
CA PHE A 571 12.21 2.87 14.22
C PHE A 571 11.41 3.72 13.23
N GLY A 572 11.89 3.80 11.98
CA GLY A 572 11.25 4.57 10.91
C GLY A 572 11.36 6.10 11.05
N GLN A 573 12.30 6.59 11.86
CA GLN A 573 12.66 8.02 11.95
C GLN A 573 14.07 8.21 11.39
N GLN A 574 14.20 8.95 10.28
CA GLN A 574 15.48 9.07 9.57
C GLN A 574 16.37 10.19 10.12
N GLU A 575 15.82 11.37 10.45
CA GLU A 575 16.60 12.53 10.88
C GLU A 575 17.13 12.44 12.32
N GLU A 576 16.28 12.02 13.26
CA GLU A 576 16.62 12.05 14.68
C GLU A 576 17.70 11.03 15.06
N VAL A 577 17.92 10.04 14.19
CA VAL A 577 18.94 9.00 14.37
C VAL A 577 20.34 9.55 14.21
N ASP A 578 20.56 10.53 13.33
CA ASP A 578 21.91 11.06 13.08
C ASP A 578 22.52 11.70 14.34
N VAL A 579 21.71 12.40 15.14
CA VAL A 579 22.13 12.96 16.43
C VAL A 579 22.59 11.85 17.37
N VAL A 580 21.81 10.78 17.46
CA VAL A 580 22.10 9.65 18.34
C VAL A 580 23.32 8.87 17.85
N LEU A 581 23.48 8.68 16.55
CA LEU A 581 24.66 8.04 15.96
C LEU A 581 25.94 8.81 16.31
N GLU A 582 25.93 10.14 16.25
CA GLU A 582 27.08 10.95 16.66
C GLU A 582 27.34 10.86 18.17
N THR A 583 26.30 10.83 19.01
CA THR A 583 26.49 10.59 20.46
C THR A 583 27.06 9.22 20.77
N LEU A 584 26.62 8.16 20.07
CA LEU A 584 27.14 6.81 20.24
C LEU A 584 28.60 6.72 19.76
N LYS A 585 28.95 7.35 18.63
CA LYS A 585 30.34 7.40 18.14
C LYS A 585 31.30 8.09 19.12
N ALA A 586 30.81 9.06 19.90
CA ALA A 586 31.61 9.73 20.91
C ALA A 586 31.89 8.85 22.15
N ILE A 587 31.20 7.71 22.29
CA ILE A 587 31.36 6.77 23.39
C ILE A 587 32.35 5.66 22.97
N ASP A 588 33.51 5.61 23.62
CA ASP A 588 34.55 4.60 23.39
C ASP A 588 34.21 3.26 24.08
N HIS A 589 33.21 2.53 23.54
CA HIS A 589 32.81 1.20 24.03
C HIS A 589 32.63 0.16 22.91
N PRO A 590 33.01 -1.12 23.12
CA PRO A 590 32.88 -2.19 22.12
C PRO A 590 31.44 -2.46 21.63
N MET A 591 30.43 -2.15 22.46
CA MET A 591 29.01 -2.30 22.10
C MET A 591 28.42 -1.06 21.41
N SER A 592 29.16 0.05 21.36
CA SER A 592 28.69 1.28 20.69
C SER A 592 28.59 1.10 19.17
N LYS A 593 29.57 0.44 18.53
CA LYS A 593 29.52 0.16 17.08
C LYS A 593 28.36 -0.78 16.68
N PRO A 594 28.08 -1.89 17.39
CA PRO A 594 26.86 -2.67 17.13
C PRO A 594 25.57 -1.87 17.34
N ALA A 595 25.52 -1.01 18.37
CA ALA A 595 24.35 -0.18 18.65
C ALA A 595 24.09 0.86 17.56
N SER A 596 25.15 1.50 17.04
CA SER A 596 25.04 2.48 15.97
C SER A 596 24.53 1.85 14.67
N VAL A 597 25.08 0.70 14.28
CA VAL A 597 24.60 -0.03 13.10
C VAL A 597 23.16 -0.50 13.28
N LEU A 598 22.77 -0.97 14.47
CA LEU A 598 21.40 -1.39 14.72
C LEU A 598 20.39 -0.22 14.71
N ALA A 599 20.78 0.94 15.26
CA ALA A 599 19.98 2.17 15.22
C ALA A 599 19.81 2.67 13.77
N GLU A 600 20.89 2.67 12.99
CA GLU A 600 20.84 2.99 11.56
C GLU A 600 19.90 2.05 10.81
N ILE A 601 19.99 0.73 11.03
CA ILE A 601 19.11 -0.25 10.38
C ILE A 601 17.63 0.00 10.72
N CYS A 602 17.32 0.28 11.99
CA CYS A 602 15.93 0.51 12.43
C CYS A 602 15.36 1.82 11.85
N ALA A 603 16.19 2.85 11.67
CA ALA A 603 15.82 4.11 11.03
C ALA A 603 15.39 3.91 9.57
N TRP A 604 16.17 3.11 8.83
CA TRP A 604 16.03 2.93 7.38
C TRP A 604 15.18 1.71 6.99
N THR A 605 14.50 1.07 7.94
CA THR A 605 13.71 -0.13 7.68
C THR A 605 12.56 0.14 6.70
N GLY A 606 12.41 -0.73 5.69
CA GLY A 606 11.32 -0.65 4.70
C GLY A 606 11.45 0.45 3.63
N THR A 607 12.56 1.18 3.61
CA THR A 607 12.79 2.29 2.65
C THR A 607 13.38 1.86 1.31
N GLY A 608 14.01 0.69 1.23
CA GLY A 608 14.66 0.23 0.00
C GLY A 608 15.92 1.02 -0.42
N ALA A 609 16.40 1.96 0.41
CA ALA A 609 17.48 2.87 0.04
C ALA A 609 18.77 2.14 -0.37
N VAL A 610 19.13 2.23 -1.67
CA VAL A 610 20.28 1.54 -2.26
C VAL A 610 21.60 1.98 -1.64
N LEU A 611 21.75 3.27 -1.31
CA LEU A 611 22.96 3.80 -0.67
C LEU A 611 23.23 3.14 0.69
N LYS A 612 22.18 2.92 1.48
CA LYS A 612 22.28 2.25 2.78
C LYS A 612 22.57 0.76 2.63
N LEU A 613 21.94 0.10 1.65
CA LEU A 613 22.29 -1.28 1.32
C LEU A 613 23.77 -1.41 0.92
N GLN A 614 24.33 -0.46 0.16
CA GLN A 614 25.75 -0.45 -0.21
C GLN A 614 26.67 -0.25 1.00
N GLN A 615 26.33 0.68 1.91
CA GLN A 615 27.08 0.90 3.15
C GLN A 615 27.11 -0.36 4.02
N LEU A 616 25.96 -1.01 4.22
CA LEU A 616 25.87 -2.27 4.97
C LEU A 616 26.65 -3.40 4.30
N LEU A 617 26.68 -3.45 2.96
CA LEU A 617 27.49 -4.42 2.23
C LEU A 617 28.99 -4.16 2.35
N HIS A 618 29.42 -2.90 2.44
CA HIS A 618 30.82 -2.57 2.71
C HIS A 618 31.26 -3.13 4.07
N ILE A 619 30.44 -2.91 5.11
CA ILE A 619 30.66 -3.45 6.46
C ILE A 619 30.74 -4.97 6.44
N CYS A 620 29.90 -5.64 5.64
CA CYS A 620 29.92 -7.11 5.50
C CYS A 620 31.16 -7.65 4.76
N ASN A 621 31.82 -6.84 3.93
CA ASN A 621 33.00 -7.23 3.14
C ASN A 621 34.33 -6.88 3.84
N GLU A 622 34.30 -6.03 4.87
CA GLU A 622 35.48 -5.76 5.70
C GLU A 622 35.87 -7.03 6.46
N HIS A 623 36.97 -7.66 6.02
CA HIS A 623 37.52 -8.84 6.68
C HIS A 623 38.10 -8.47 8.04
N ILE A 624 37.76 -9.25 9.06
CA ILE A 624 38.38 -9.13 10.38
C ILE A 624 39.77 -9.78 10.27
N GLU A 625 40.82 -8.96 10.15
CA GLU A 625 42.19 -9.47 10.24
C GLU A 625 42.47 -9.93 11.69
N GLU A 626 42.40 -11.25 11.93
CA GLU A 626 43.10 -11.87 13.04
C GLU A 626 44.60 -11.65 12.80
N LYS A 627 45.23 -10.70 13.49
CA LYS A 627 46.70 -10.65 13.52
C LYS A 627 47.18 -11.92 14.22
N GLU A 628 47.55 -12.93 13.42
CA GLU A 628 48.30 -14.09 13.88
C GLU A 628 49.59 -13.60 14.55
N ASP A 629 49.73 -13.90 15.84
CA ASP A 629 50.98 -13.79 16.61
C ASP A 629 52.10 -14.54 15.88
N LYS A 630 52.94 -13.83 15.11
CA LYS A 630 54.21 -14.36 14.63
C LYS A 630 55.26 -14.24 15.72
N ASP A 631 55.63 -15.40 16.25
CA ASP A 631 56.79 -15.71 17.10
C ASP A 631 57.96 -14.71 17.04
N GLY A 632 58.35 -14.17 18.20
CA GLY A 632 59.62 -13.48 18.41
C GLY A 632 59.68 -12.72 19.73
N GLU A 633 60.36 -13.28 20.73
CA GLU A 633 60.69 -12.67 22.02
C GLU A 633 61.38 -11.29 21.87
N ASP A 634 60.80 -10.20 22.40
CA ASP A 634 61.42 -9.30 23.39
C ASP A 634 60.58 -8.01 23.65
N LYS A 635 60.14 -7.86 24.91
CA LYS A 635 59.96 -6.63 25.73
C LYS A 635 59.18 -5.41 25.19
N SER A 636 57.96 -5.28 25.76
CA SER A 636 57.42 -4.11 26.47
C SER A 636 57.57 -2.71 25.84
N GLU A 637 56.52 -2.26 25.15
CA GLU A 637 56.03 -0.87 25.20
C GLU A 637 54.50 -0.86 25.27
N GLU A 638 53.98 0.09 26.05
CA GLU A 638 52.61 0.25 26.50
C GLU A 638 51.69 0.80 25.38
N GLY A 639 50.46 0.29 25.25
CA GLY A 639 49.35 1.05 24.64
C GLY A 639 48.78 0.61 23.29
N GLU A 640 48.57 -0.69 23.02
CA GLU A 640 47.58 -1.10 22.00
C GLU A 640 46.48 -1.95 22.66
N GLU A 641 45.27 -1.38 22.78
CA GLU A 641 44.07 -2.09 23.19
C GLU A 641 43.84 -3.30 22.28
N LYS A 642 43.65 -4.48 22.89
CA LYS A 642 43.17 -5.66 22.16
C LYS A 642 41.85 -5.28 21.49
N ARG A 643 41.82 -5.18 20.16
CA ARG A 643 40.57 -5.05 19.38
C ARG A 643 39.67 -6.23 19.75
N ASP A 644 38.54 -5.96 20.40
CA ASP A 644 37.61 -6.98 20.89
C ASP A 644 36.86 -7.61 19.70
N LEU A 645 37.36 -8.75 19.20
CA LEU A 645 36.81 -9.48 18.04
C LEU A 645 35.30 -9.77 18.15
N SER A 646 34.76 -9.98 19.35
CA SER A 646 33.34 -10.30 19.54
C SER A 646 32.39 -9.15 19.20
N GLY A 647 32.84 -7.89 19.33
CA GLY A 647 32.03 -6.72 18.98
C GLY A 647 31.93 -6.55 17.47
N ASP A 648 33.05 -6.65 16.77
CA ASP A 648 33.12 -6.52 15.31
C ASP A 648 32.36 -7.68 14.59
N MET A 649 32.38 -8.88 15.17
CA MET A 649 31.57 -10.02 14.71
C MET A 649 30.05 -9.77 14.81
N LEU A 650 29.59 -9.07 15.85
CA LEU A 650 28.19 -8.69 16.01
C LEU A 650 27.77 -7.59 15.02
N VAL A 651 28.66 -6.64 14.73
CA VAL A 651 28.43 -5.59 13.73
C VAL A 651 28.12 -6.20 12.36
N GLN A 652 28.94 -7.15 11.91
CA GLN A 652 28.70 -7.83 10.64
C GLN A 652 27.37 -8.61 10.63
N ALA A 653 27.04 -9.29 11.73
CA ALA A 653 25.78 -10.04 11.82
C ALA A 653 24.54 -9.13 11.80
N TYR A 654 24.60 -7.98 12.49
CA TYR A 654 23.55 -6.96 12.43
C TYR A 654 23.45 -6.35 11.03
N ALA A 655 24.58 -6.06 10.37
CA ALA A 655 24.57 -5.55 9.00
C ALA A 655 23.84 -6.50 8.03
N VAL A 656 24.06 -7.82 8.16
CA VAL A 656 23.38 -8.85 7.34
C VAL A 656 21.86 -8.86 7.57
N ILE A 657 21.42 -8.76 8.82
CA ILE A 657 19.98 -8.64 9.14
C ILE A 657 19.42 -7.31 8.62
N GLY A 658 20.20 -6.23 8.70
CA GLY A 658 19.84 -4.92 8.19
C GLY A 658 19.57 -4.89 6.70
N LEU A 659 20.35 -5.63 5.91
CA LEU A 659 20.07 -5.79 4.47
C LEU A 659 18.66 -6.31 4.21
N SER A 660 18.16 -7.21 5.07
CA SER A 660 16.80 -7.76 4.94
C SER A 660 15.73 -6.78 5.38
N LEU A 661 15.96 -6.05 6.48
CA LEU A 661 15.00 -5.08 7.00
C LEU A 661 14.83 -3.87 6.07
N VAL A 662 15.92 -3.35 5.52
CA VAL A 662 15.88 -2.25 4.55
C VAL A 662 15.18 -2.70 3.25
N ALA A 663 15.46 -3.92 2.79
CA ALA A 663 14.87 -4.47 1.57
C ALA A 663 13.45 -5.03 1.73
N MET A 664 12.93 -5.19 2.96
CA MET A 664 11.62 -5.84 3.22
C MET A 664 10.47 -5.13 2.49
N GLY A 665 10.59 -3.81 2.29
CA GLY A 665 9.58 -2.95 1.65
C GLY A 665 9.45 -3.12 0.13
N GLU A 666 10.49 -3.58 -0.58
CA GLU A 666 10.54 -3.52 -2.05
C GLU A 666 10.92 -4.83 -2.71
N ASP A 667 10.18 -5.26 -3.74
CA ASP A 667 10.48 -6.50 -4.46
C ASP A 667 11.84 -6.49 -5.19
N VAL A 668 12.22 -5.36 -5.78
CA VAL A 668 13.50 -5.23 -6.50
C VAL A 668 14.66 -5.33 -5.52
N GLY A 669 14.59 -4.61 -4.38
CA GLY A 669 15.55 -4.70 -3.30
C GLY A 669 15.67 -6.12 -2.73
N GLN A 670 14.55 -6.81 -2.51
CA GLN A 670 14.54 -8.21 -2.06
C GLN A 670 15.31 -9.12 -3.03
N GLU A 671 15.07 -9.00 -4.34
CA GLU A 671 15.79 -9.79 -5.33
C GLU A 671 17.29 -9.53 -5.35
N MET A 672 17.71 -8.27 -5.20
CA MET A 672 19.12 -7.89 -5.15
C MET A 672 19.81 -8.48 -3.93
N VAL A 673 19.22 -8.31 -2.74
CA VAL A 673 19.76 -8.82 -1.47
C VAL A 673 19.82 -10.35 -1.46
N LEU A 674 18.81 -11.04 -1.99
CA LEU A 674 18.81 -12.51 -2.10
C LEU A 674 19.97 -13.04 -2.96
N ARG A 675 20.40 -12.32 -4.00
CA ARG A 675 21.59 -12.69 -4.80
C ARG A 675 22.86 -12.49 -3.98
N GLN A 676 22.94 -11.38 -3.25
CA GLN A 676 24.10 -11.03 -2.44
C GLN A 676 24.29 -11.95 -1.24
N PHE A 677 23.20 -12.44 -0.64
CA PHE A 677 23.24 -13.50 0.38
C PHE A 677 23.86 -14.80 -0.11
N GLY A 678 23.69 -15.14 -1.40
CA GLY A 678 24.41 -16.26 -2.01
C GLY A 678 25.93 -16.06 -1.97
N HIS A 679 26.40 -14.83 -2.26
CA HIS A 679 27.82 -14.49 -2.19
C HIS A 679 28.35 -14.48 -0.74
N LEU A 680 27.60 -13.87 0.18
CA LEU A 680 27.97 -13.82 1.60
C LEU A 680 28.03 -15.21 2.25
N MET A 681 27.21 -16.18 1.81
CA MET A 681 27.29 -17.56 2.29
C MET A 681 28.55 -18.30 1.81
N HIS A 682 29.06 -17.97 0.63
CA HIS A 682 30.24 -18.63 0.07
C HIS A 682 31.55 -18.00 0.52
N TYR A 683 31.59 -16.68 0.67
CA TYR A 683 32.81 -15.91 0.96
C TYR A 683 32.85 -15.27 2.36
N GLY A 684 31.71 -15.21 3.05
CA GLY A 684 31.60 -14.57 4.35
C GLY A 684 32.15 -15.42 5.49
N GLU A 685 32.51 -14.74 6.58
CA GLU A 685 32.98 -15.34 7.82
C GLU A 685 31.89 -16.18 8.51
N ALA A 686 32.28 -17.01 9.50
CA ALA A 686 31.36 -17.94 10.15
C ALA A 686 30.11 -17.25 10.74
N ASN A 687 30.24 -16.03 11.25
CA ASN A 687 29.13 -15.27 11.85
C ASN A 687 28.13 -14.78 10.80
N ILE A 688 28.63 -14.30 9.65
CA ILE A 688 27.81 -13.92 8.50
C ILE A 688 27.01 -15.13 8.03
N ARG A 689 27.64 -16.31 7.92
CA ARG A 689 26.93 -17.54 7.51
C ARG A 689 25.83 -17.96 8.48
N LYS A 690 25.96 -17.66 9.78
CA LYS A 690 24.90 -17.91 10.78
C LYS A 690 23.74 -16.92 10.66
N ALA A 691 24.02 -15.67 10.32
CA ALA A 691 23.02 -14.60 10.20
C ALA A 691 22.22 -14.65 8.88
N VAL A 692 22.84 -15.03 7.76
CA VAL A 692 22.19 -15.02 6.43
C VAL A 692 20.89 -15.81 6.36
N PRO A 693 20.77 -17.05 6.90
CA PRO A 693 19.50 -17.78 6.86
C PRO A 693 18.37 -17.05 7.59
N LEU A 694 18.65 -16.42 8.75
CA LEU A 694 17.67 -15.63 9.49
C LEU A 694 17.23 -14.41 8.68
N ALA A 695 18.20 -13.72 8.09
CA ALA A 695 17.97 -12.57 7.22
C ALA A 695 17.06 -12.94 6.03
N MET A 696 17.33 -14.07 5.36
CA MET A 696 16.45 -14.61 4.30
C MET A 696 15.02 -14.90 4.77
N GLY A 697 14.84 -15.35 6.02
CA GLY A 697 13.52 -15.55 6.62
C GLY A 697 12.77 -14.24 6.90
N LEU A 698 13.50 -13.20 7.31
CA LEU A 698 12.95 -11.86 7.58
C LEU A 698 12.55 -11.08 6.33
N ILE A 699 13.14 -11.37 5.17
CA ILE A 699 12.76 -10.74 3.89
C ILE A 699 11.31 -11.05 3.51
N SER A 700 10.86 -12.29 3.77
CA SER A 700 9.56 -12.79 3.30
C SER A 700 8.80 -13.55 4.40
N PRO A 701 8.45 -12.88 5.51
CA PRO A 701 7.69 -13.51 6.59
C PRO A 701 6.30 -13.89 6.09
N SER A 702 5.88 -15.14 6.33
CA SER A 702 4.60 -15.70 5.84
C SER A 702 4.40 -15.65 4.31
N ASN A 703 5.46 -15.43 3.52
CA ASN A 703 5.43 -15.50 2.05
C ASN A 703 6.35 -16.62 1.55
N PRO A 704 5.82 -17.82 1.25
CA PRO A 704 6.64 -18.95 0.86
C PRO A 704 7.07 -18.88 -0.61
N GLN A 705 8.02 -18.01 -0.93
CA GLN A 705 8.64 -17.94 -2.26
C GLN A 705 9.51 -19.17 -2.53
N MET A 706 9.32 -19.81 -3.70
CA MET A 706 10.05 -21.03 -4.09
C MET A 706 11.57 -20.88 -4.01
N LYS A 707 12.08 -19.75 -4.52
CA LYS A 707 13.51 -19.45 -4.58
C LYS A 707 14.16 -19.40 -3.19
N VAL A 708 13.45 -18.86 -2.21
CA VAL A 708 13.95 -18.64 -0.84
C VAL A 708 13.99 -19.96 -0.08
N TYR A 709 12.88 -20.72 -0.03
CA TYR A 709 12.89 -21.97 0.72
C TYR A 709 13.71 -23.09 0.06
N ASP A 710 13.83 -23.14 -1.27
CA ASP A 710 14.74 -24.11 -1.93
C ASP A 710 16.22 -23.79 -1.62
N THR A 711 16.55 -22.53 -1.31
CA THR A 711 17.88 -22.12 -0.87
C THR A 711 18.08 -22.42 0.61
N LEU A 712 17.12 -22.08 1.48
CA LEU A 712 17.15 -22.45 2.90
C LEU A 712 17.18 -23.97 3.13
N SER A 713 16.53 -24.76 2.26
CA SER A 713 16.59 -26.22 2.31
C SER A 713 17.99 -26.78 2.05
N ARG A 714 18.82 -26.07 1.28
CA ARG A 714 20.21 -26.45 1.07
C ARG A 714 21.04 -26.12 2.31
N TYR A 715 20.80 -24.96 2.91
CA TYR A 715 21.47 -24.53 4.15
C TYR A 715 21.06 -25.35 5.38
N SER A 716 19.86 -25.93 5.40
CA SER A 716 19.42 -26.81 6.48
C SER A 716 20.13 -28.16 6.52
N HIS A 717 20.96 -28.49 5.53
CA HIS A 717 21.81 -29.69 5.49
C HIS A 717 23.30 -29.33 5.59
N ASP A 718 23.63 -28.11 6.00
CA ASP A 718 25.02 -27.70 6.20
C ASP A 718 25.69 -28.54 7.31
N ASN A 719 27.01 -28.67 7.24
CA ASN A 719 27.80 -29.35 8.25
C ASN A 719 27.81 -28.58 9.58
N ASP A 720 27.67 -27.26 9.52
CA ASP A 720 27.52 -26.41 10.70
C ASP A 720 26.07 -26.45 11.21
N ILE A 721 25.89 -27.04 12.38
CA ILE A 721 24.57 -27.23 13.01
C ILE A 721 23.92 -25.87 13.34
N ASP A 722 24.70 -24.83 13.65
CA ASP A 722 24.12 -23.52 14.02
C ASP A 722 23.47 -22.86 12.79
N VAL A 723 24.14 -22.93 11.63
CA VAL A 723 23.60 -22.49 10.34
C VAL A 723 22.36 -23.30 9.97
N ALA A 724 22.40 -24.61 10.17
CA ALA A 724 21.26 -25.49 9.88
C ALA A 724 20.03 -25.18 10.77
N VAL A 725 20.23 -24.94 12.07
CA VAL A 725 19.17 -24.56 13.02
C VAL A 725 18.54 -23.23 12.62
N ASN A 726 19.35 -22.22 12.28
CA ASN A 726 18.87 -20.92 11.82
C ASN A 726 18.10 -21.02 10.49
N ALA A 727 18.56 -21.87 9.56
CA ALA A 727 17.85 -22.14 8.31
C ALA A 727 16.50 -22.85 8.54
N ILE A 728 16.43 -23.79 9.48
CA ILE A 728 15.19 -24.48 9.87
C ILE A 728 14.19 -23.48 10.45
N PHE A 729 14.64 -22.61 11.35
CA PHE A 729 13.79 -21.59 11.95
C PHE A 729 13.30 -20.58 10.90
N ALA A 730 14.17 -20.11 10.01
CA ALA A 730 13.82 -19.22 8.92
C ALA A 730 12.76 -19.82 7.97
N MET A 731 12.84 -21.13 7.69
CA MET A 731 11.77 -21.84 6.97
C MET A 731 10.45 -21.83 7.73
N GLY A 732 10.48 -21.91 9.07
CA GLY A 732 9.30 -21.74 9.92
C GLY A 732 8.66 -20.36 9.79
N ILE A 733 9.45 -19.28 9.83
CA ILE A 733 8.99 -17.89 9.66
C ILE A 733 8.38 -17.68 8.26
N LEU A 734 9.06 -18.14 7.21
CA LEU A 734 8.62 -18.01 5.83
C LEU A 734 7.29 -18.75 5.58
N GLY A 735 7.10 -19.89 6.23
CA GLY A 735 5.88 -20.68 6.16
C GLY A 735 4.78 -20.27 7.12
N ALA A 736 5.01 -19.29 8.01
CA ALA A 736 4.16 -19.09 9.18
C ALA A 736 2.68 -18.89 8.81
N GLY A 737 1.83 -19.77 9.34
CA GLY A 737 0.38 -19.75 9.12
C GLY A 737 -0.10 -19.91 7.67
N THR A 738 0.78 -20.24 6.71
CA THR A 738 0.42 -20.47 5.30
C THR A 738 -0.03 -21.90 5.03
N ASN A 739 0.27 -22.86 5.93
CA ASN A 739 -0.04 -24.28 5.79
C ASN A 739 0.43 -24.88 4.43
N ASN A 740 1.59 -24.43 3.93
CA ASN A 740 2.13 -24.90 2.65
C ASN A 740 2.56 -26.38 2.71
N ALA A 741 1.94 -27.22 1.87
CA ALA A 741 2.15 -28.66 1.85
C ALA A 741 3.59 -29.08 1.51
N ARG A 742 4.28 -28.34 0.63
CA ARG A 742 5.67 -28.65 0.24
C ARG A 742 6.64 -28.39 1.39
N LEU A 743 6.48 -27.26 2.08
CA LEU A 743 7.28 -26.92 3.26
C LEU A 743 7.02 -27.90 4.41
N ALA A 744 5.77 -28.30 4.64
CA ALA A 744 5.41 -29.32 5.62
C ALA A 744 6.07 -30.67 5.34
N GLN A 745 6.18 -31.07 4.06
CA GLN A 745 6.88 -32.29 3.68
C GLN A 745 8.39 -32.19 3.95
N LEU A 746 8.99 -31.05 3.64
CA LEU A 746 10.41 -30.79 3.83
C LEU A 746 10.79 -30.81 5.32
N LEU A 747 10.02 -30.12 6.18
CA LEU A 747 10.23 -30.15 7.63
C LEU A 747 10.10 -31.57 8.22
N ARG A 748 9.21 -32.42 7.68
CA ARG A 748 9.11 -33.84 8.08
C ARG A 748 10.34 -34.66 7.68
N GLN A 749 10.92 -34.38 6.51
CA GLN A 749 12.18 -35.01 6.09
C GLN A 749 13.34 -34.58 6.99
N LEU A 750 13.41 -33.29 7.36
CA LEU A 750 14.42 -32.77 8.29
C LEU A 750 14.27 -33.34 9.69
N ALA A 751 13.05 -33.53 10.19
CA ALA A 751 12.81 -34.21 11.47
C ALA A 751 13.37 -35.64 11.46
N SER A 752 13.24 -36.36 10.34
CA SER A 752 13.81 -37.71 10.18
C SER A 752 15.33 -37.69 10.09
N TYR A 753 15.91 -36.65 9.47
CA TYR A 753 17.37 -36.48 9.35
C TYR A 753 18.01 -36.18 10.72
N TYR A 754 17.46 -35.20 11.45
CA TYR A 754 17.99 -34.74 12.75
C TYR A 754 17.47 -35.52 13.97
N HIS A 755 16.89 -36.72 13.80
CA HIS A 755 16.32 -37.51 14.90
C HIS A 755 17.30 -37.82 16.06
N ARG A 756 18.61 -37.75 15.84
CA ARG A 756 19.64 -37.99 16.86
C ARG A 756 20.04 -36.76 17.66
N ASP A 757 19.84 -35.56 17.09
CA ASP A 757 20.19 -34.30 17.74
C ASP A 757 18.93 -33.65 18.32
N ALA A 758 18.82 -33.66 19.65
CA ALA A 758 17.66 -33.14 20.36
C ALA A 758 17.46 -31.62 20.13
N ASN A 759 18.53 -30.87 19.91
CA ASN A 759 18.48 -29.41 19.74
C ASN A 759 17.95 -29.03 18.35
N ALA A 760 18.51 -29.66 17.30
CA ALA A 760 18.02 -29.47 15.94
C ALA A 760 16.57 -29.97 15.80
N LEU A 761 16.23 -31.11 16.41
CA LEU A 761 14.87 -31.64 16.39
C LEU A 761 13.86 -30.70 17.08
N PHE A 762 14.24 -30.10 18.21
CA PHE A 762 13.42 -29.09 18.89
C PHE A 762 13.06 -27.92 17.96
N MET A 763 14.05 -27.40 17.22
CA MET A 763 13.82 -26.30 16.27
C MET A 763 12.94 -26.73 15.08
N VAL A 764 13.13 -27.95 14.55
CA VAL A 764 12.27 -28.48 13.49
C VAL A 764 10.81 -28.57 13.94
N ARG A 765 10.56 -28.99 15.19
CA ARG A 765 9.19 -29.05 15.73
C ARG A 765 8.59 -27.64 15.89
N ILE A 766 9.35 -26.65 16.38
CA ILE A 766 8.89 -25.25 16.42
C ILE A 766 8.54 -24.75 15.02
N ALA A 767 9.39 -24.98 14.03
CA ALA A 767 9.12 -24.59 12.64
C ALA A 767 7.85 -25.26 12.07
N GLN A 768 7.56 -26.52 12.44
CA GLN A 768 6.30 -27.18 12.11
C GLN A 768 5.10 -26.52 12.80
N GLY A 769 5.23 -26.12 14.06
CA GLY A 769 4.21 -25.35 14.78
C GLY A 769 3.92 -24.00 14.12
N LEU A 770 4.96 -23.25 13.75
CA LEU A 770 4.83 -21.96 13.04
C LEU A 770 4.13 -22.12 11.68
N LEU A 771 4.46 -23.15 10.89
CA LEU A 771 3.81 -23.40 9.60
C LEU A 771 2.28 -23.58 9.72
N HIS A 772 1.82 -24.20 10.80
CA HIS A 772 0.41 -24.48 11.07
C HIS A 772 -0.21 -23.49 12.08
N MET A 773 0.43 -22.34 12.30
CA MET A 773 0.01 -21.34 13.27
C MET A 773 -1.45 -20.92 13.07
N GLY A 774 -2.22 -20.88 14.17
CA GLY A 774 -3.66 -20.60 14.16
C GLY A 774 -4.43 -21.50 13.18
N LYS A 775 -3.99 -22.75 12.99
CA LYS A 775 -4.53 -23.71 12.01
C LYS A 775 -4.50 -23.21 10.55
N GLY A 776 -3.71 -22.17 10.24
CA GLY A 776 -3.61 -21.51 8.94
C GLY A 776 -4.37 -20.18 8.83
N THR A 777 -4.88 -19.64 9.94
CA THR A 777 -5.67 -18.40 9.96
C THR A 777 -4.87 -17.16 10.37
N LEU A 778 -3.65 -17.33 10.89
CA LEU A 778 -2.80 -16.25 11.39
C LEU A 778 -1.61 -16.00 10.44
N SER A 779 -1.05 -14.78 10.47
CA SER A 779 0.19 -14.42 9.77
C SER A 779 1.09 -13.59 10.67
N ILE A 780 2.37 -13.51 10.28
CA ILE A 780 3.43 -12.77 10.95
C ILE A 780 3.93 -11.61 10.07
N ASN A 781 3.34 -11.40 8.89
CA ASN A 781 3.78 -10.34 7.98
C ASN A 781 3.59 -8.94 8.62
N PRO A 782 4.65 -8.12 8.78
CA PRO A 782 4.53 -6.76 9.33
C PRO A 782 3.80 -5.80 8.39
N PHE A 783 3.75 -6.10 7.10
CA PHE A 783 3.12 -5.24 6.09
C PHE A 783 1.62 -5.50 5.95
N HIS A 784 0.86 -4.42 5.79
CA HIS A 784 -0.55 -4.49 5.43
C HIS A 784 -0.97 -3.36 4.49
N SER A 785 -2.21 -3.43 4.00
CA SER A 785 -2.76 -2.48 3.03
C SER A 785 -1.90 -2.45 1.76
N ASP A 786 -1.82 -3.59 1.08
CA ASP A 786 -1.04 -3.75 -0.17
C ASP A 786 0.44 -3.36 -0.03
N ARG A 787 1.06 -3.71 1.11
CA ARG A 787 2.46 -3.40 1.48
C ARG A 787 2.80 -1.92 1.57
N ALA A 788 1.82 -1.03 1.52
CA ALA A 788 2.04 0.41 1.66
C ALA A 788 2.41 0.80 3.10
N VAL A 789 1.87 0.08 4.09
CA VAL A 789 2.05 0.41 5.51
C VAL A 789 2.75 -0.73 6.25
N MET A 790 3.83 -0.40 6.95
CA MET A 790 4.58 -1.32 7.79
C MET A 790 4.18 -1.15 9.26
N SER A 791 3.75 -2.22 9.92
CA SER A 791 3.59 -2.23 11.37
C SER A 791 4.95 -2.35 12.05
N ARG A 792 5.30 -1.29 12.77
CA ARG A 792 6.59 -1.16 13.48
C ARG A 792 6.70 -2.15 14.63
N VAL A 793 5.60 -2.34 15.36
CA VAL A 793 5.49 -3.26 16.48
C VAL A 793 5.67 -4.72 16.05
N GLY A 794 5.12 -5.09 14.89
CA GLY A 794 5.32 -6.42 14.30
C GLY A 794 6.76 -6.66 13.82
N ALA A 795 7.35 -5.67 13.14
CA ALA A 795 8.75 -5.74 12.71
C ALA A 795 9.72 -5.78 13.92
N ALA A 796 9.44 -5.03 14.98
CA ALA A 796 10.22 -5.03 16.22
C ALA A 796 10.21 -6.38 16.93
N GLY A 797 9.05 -7.05 16.99
CA GLY A 797 8.95 -8.40 17.56
C GLY A 797 9.74 -9.44 16.77
N LEU A 798 9.65 -9.39 15.43
CA LEU A 798 10.45 -10.23 14.54
C LEU A 798 11.95 -9.99 14.70
N LEU A 799 12.37 -8.73 14.79
CA LEU A 799 13.76 -8.34 14.99
C LEU A 799 14.29 -8.82 16.35
N THR A 800 13.49 -8.70 17.40
CA THR A 800 13.83 -9.19 18.75
C THR A 800 14.14 -10.69 18.73
N VAL A 801 13.29 -11.47 18.05
CA VAL A 801 13.51 -12.91 17.90
C VAL A 801 14.74 -13.20 17.01
N ALA A 802 14.96 -12.45 15.94
CA ALA A 802 16.13 -12.62 15.09
C ALA A 802 17.45 -12.33 15.81
N VAL A 803 17.52 -11.23 16.58
CA VAL A 803 18.69 -10.84 17.38
C VAL A 803 19.03 -11.90 18.43
N SER A 804 18.01 -12.56 18.99
CA SER A 804 18.20 -13.65 19.96
C SER A 804 18.84 -14.92 19.37
N LEU A 805 18.90 -15.07 18.04
CA LEU A 805 19.40 -16.27 17.33
C LEU A 805 20.78 -16.12 16.67
N ILE A 806 21.43 -14.96 16.75
CA ILE A 806 22.62 -14.63 15.91
C ILE A 806 23.88 -15.43 16.26
N ASP A 807 24.24 -15.49 17.54
CA ASP A 807 25.63 -15.82 17.92
C ASP A 807 25.77 -17.27 18.43
N ASP A 808 24.75 -17.77 19.13
CA ASP A 808 24.67 -19.16 19.57
C ASP A 808 23.22 -19.59 19.89
N PRO A 809 22.48 -20.13 18.88
CA PRO A 809 21.14 -20.67 19.10
C PRO A 809 21.10 -21.76 20.17
N LYS A 810 22.20 -22.53 20.34
CA LYS A 810 22.25 -23.68 21.24
C LYS A 810 22.32 -23.26 22.70
N ALA A 811 23.07 -22.21 23.02
CA ALA A 811 23.24 -21.75 24.39
C ALA A 811 22.10 -20.84 24.86
N PHE A 812 21.49 -20.05 23.97
CA PHE A 812 20.56 -19.01 24.38
C PHE A 812 19.09 -19.44 24.28
N ILE A 813 18.60 -19.75 23.08
CA ILE A 813 17.20 -20.16 22.89
C ILE A 813 17.01 -21.63 23.18
N LEU A 814 17.91 -22.52 22.78
CA LEU A 814 17.79 -23.96 23.03
C LEU A 814 18.23 -24.36 24.46
N GLY A 815 18.90 -23.45 25.17
CA GLY A 815 19.38 -23.57 26.55
C GLY A 815 18.31 -23.21 27.56
N ASP A 816 18.33 -21.97 28.05
CA ASP A 816 17.58 -21.56 29.25
C ASP A 816 16.46 -20.51 28.94
N ASN A 817 16.52 -19.82 27.79
CA ASN A 817 15.63 -18.68 27.49
C ASN A 817 14.66 -18.92 26.31
N HIS A 818 13.93 -20.03 26.30
CA HIS A 818 12.97 -20.34 25.20
C HIS A 818 11.78 -19.38 25.12
N TYR A 819 11.45 -18.69 26.21
CA TYR A 819 10.30 -17.78 26.30
C TYR A 819 10.46 -16.51 25.43
N LEU A 820 11.66 -16.19 24.95
CA LEU A 820 11.89 -15.06 24.03
C LEU A 820 11.22 -15.27 22.65
N LEU A 821 10.92 -16.50 22.28
CA LEU A 821 10.14 -16.80 21.07
C LEU A 821 8.72 -16.20 21.12
N TYR A 822 8.19 -15.89 22.31
CA TYR A 822 6.88 -15.26 22.47
C TYR A 822 6.85 -13.78 22.03
N PHE A 823 7.99 -13.12 21.81
CA PHE A 823 8.02 -11.80 21.18
C PHE A 823 7.45 -11.81 19.75
N LEU A 824 7.35 -12.99 19.12
CA LEU A 824 6.68 -13.18 17.83
C LEU A 824 5.19 -12.79 17.84
N ILE A 825 4.55 -12.78 19.01
CA ILE A 825 3.12 -12.48 19.17
C ILE A 825 2.78 -11.05 18.76
N THR A 826 3.71 -10.10 18.89
CA THR A 826 3.45 -8.71 18.46
C THR A 826 3.23 -8.60 16.94
N ALA A 827 3.77 -9.55 16.17
CA ALA A 827 3.60 -9.66 14.72
C ALA A 827 2.41 -10.54 14.31
N MET A 828 1.85 -11.32 15.24
CA MET A 828 0.73 -12.22 14.97
C MET A 828 -0.57 -11.44 14.77
N HIS A 829 -1.17 -11.61 13.59
CA HIS A 829 -2.46 -11.04 13.26
C HIS A 829 -3.30 -12.03 12.43
N PRO A 830 -4.63 -11.94 12.47
CA PRO A 830 -5.48 -12.83 11.72
C PRO A 830 -5.64 -12.38 10.26
N ARG A 831 -5.60 -13.34 9.33
CA ARG A 831 -5.63 -13.12 7.87
C ARG A 831 -7.05 -13.12 7.29
N PHE A 832 -8.01 -12.56 8.01
CA PHE A 832 -9.40 -12.60 7.55
C PHE A 832 -9.81 -11.31 6.84
N LEU A 833 -10.81 -11.46 5.98
CA LEU A 833 -11.68 -10.40 5.51
C LEU A 833 -13.06 -10.64 6.10
N ILE A 834 -13.46 -9.77 7.01
CA ILE A 834 -14.79 -9.75 7.62
C ILE A 834 -15.47 -8.45 7.24
N THR A 835 -16.69 -8.56 6.74
CA THR A 835 -17.52 -7.42 6.37
C THR A 835 -18.56 -7.17 7.46
N LEU A 836 -18.63 -5.93 7.94
CA LEU A 836 -19.59 -5.48 8.96
C LEU A 836 -20.59 -4.49 8.35
N ASP A 837 -21.83 -4.48 8.81
CA ASP A 837 -22.81 -3.40 8.52
C ASP A 837 -22.44 -2.13 9.31
N GLU A 838 -23.16 -1.03 9.05
CA GLU A 838 -23.03 0.22 9.81
C GLU A 838 -23.30 0.02 11.31
N ASP A 839 -24.04 -1.02 11.71
CA ASP A 839 -24.30 -1.36 13.12
C ASP A 839 -23.32 -2.38 13.72
N LEU A 840 -22.14 -2.57 13.10
CA LEU A 840 -21.09 -3.52 13.53
C LEU A 840 -21.52 -5.00 13.55
N LYS A 841 -22.61 -5.34 12.84
CA LYS A 841 -23.06 -6.74 12.69
C LYS A 841 -22.37 -7.40 11.51
N PRO A 842 -21.97 -8.68 11.62
CA PRO A 842 -21.34 -9.39 10.50
C PRO A 842 -22.34 -9.58 9.35
N VAL A 843 -21.93 -9.16 8.16
CA VAL A 843 -22.68 -9.32 6.90
C VAL A 843 -21.93 -10.29 6.01
N LYS A 844 -22.65 -11.19 5.34
CA LYS A 844 -22.10 -12.05 4.28
C LYS A 844 -22.27 -11.34 2.94
N ALA A 845 -21.17 -10.96 2.32
CA ALA A 845 -21.11 -10.32 1.01
C ALA A 845 -20.27 -11.16 0.04
N ASN A 846 -20.62 -11.17 -1.24
CA ASN A 846 -19.85 -11.87 -2.25
C ASN A 846 -18.65 -11.02 -2.68
N VAL A 847 -17.47 -11.63 -2.63
CA VAL A 847 -16.18 -11.00 -2.89
C VAL A 847 -15.42 -11.83 -3.90
N ARG A 848 -14.84 -11.15 -4.90
CA ARG A 848 -13.89 -11.72 -5.86
C ARG A 848 -12.50 -11.59 -5.27
N VAL A 849 -11.87 -12.73 -4.99
CA VAL A 849 -10.49 -12.80 -4.50
C VAL A 849 -9.61 -13.26 -5.64
N GLY A 850 -8.57 -12.49 -5.97
CA GLY A 850 -7.60 -12.80 -7.02
C GLY A 850 -6.23 -12.23 -6.72
N GLN A 851 -5.25 -12.47 -7.60
CA GLN A 851 -3.90 -11.94 -7.44
C GLN A 851 -3.88 -10.45 -7.77
N ALA A 852 -3.28 -9.64 -6.89
CA ALA A 852 -3.13 -8.20 -7.09
C ALA A 852 -2.24 -7.90 -8.32
N VAL A 853 -2.64 -6.92 -9.11
CA VAL A 853 -1.89 -6.43 -10.27
C VAL A 853 -1.74 -4.93 -10.17
N ASP A 854 -0.53 -4.45 -10.46
CA ASP A 854 -0.26 -3.03 -10.54
C ASP A 854 -0.99 -2.40 -11.74
N VAL A 855 -1.77 -1.36 -11.44
CA VAL A 855 -2.64 -0.66 -12.38
C VAL A 855 -2.02 0.64 -12.90
N VAL A 856 -0.81 1.00 -12.45
CA VAL A 856 -0.08 2.18 -12.96
C VAL A 856 0.06 2.09 -14.49
N GLY A 857 -0.30 3.16 -15.20
CA GLY A 857 -0.11 3.27 -16.65
C GLY A 857 -1.07 2.49 -17.54
N GLN A 858 -2.06 1.78 -16.99
CA GLN A 858 -3.08 1.09 -17.78
C GLN A 858 -4.21 2.05 -18.22
N ALA A 859 -4.49 2.10 -19.52
CA ALA A 859 -5.57 2.91 -20.06
C ALA A 859 -6.96 2.31 -19.76
N GLY A 860 -7.89 3.13 -19.28
CA GLY A 860 -9.30 2.76 -19.04
C GLY A 860 -9.66 2.65 -17.56
N ARG A 861 -10.58 1.73 -17.22
CA ARG A 861 -10.87 1.27 -15.84
C ARG A 861 -10.06 -0.01 -15.59
N PRO A 862 -8.81 0.10 -15.10
CA PRO A 862 -7.98 -1.07 -14.90
C PRO A 862 -8.55 -1.95 -13.79
N LYS A 863 -8.56 -3.27 -14.02
CA LYS A 863 -8.93 -4.23 -12.98
C LYS A 863 -7.72 -4.42 -12.06
N THR A 864 -7.94 -4.37 -10.75
CA THR A 864 -6.84 -4.52 -9.79
C THR A 864 -6.51 -5.98 -9.47
N ILE A 865 -7.36 -6.90 -9.91
CA ILE A 865 -7.23 -8.34 -9.69
C ILE A 865 -7.14 -9.14 -10.98
N THR A 866 -6.34 -10.20 -10.97
CA THR A 866 -6.29 -11.23 -12.01
C THR A 866 -6.61 -12.62 -11.44
N GLY A 867 -7.21 -13.48 -12.26
CA GLY A 867 -7.49 -14.88 -11.89
C GLY A 867 -8.38 -15.02 -10.65
N TRP A 868 -9.54 -14.35 -10.62
CA TRP A 868 -10.38 -14.27 -9.42
C TRP A 868 -11.30 -15.49 -9.21
N GLN A 869 -11.62 -15.75 -7.94
CA GLN A 869 -12.66 -16.67 -7.50
C GLN A 869 -13.67 -15.91 -6.64
N THR A 870 -14.97 -16.15 -6.87
CA THR A 870 -16.02 -15.61 -5.99
C THR A 870 -16.10 -16.44 -4.73
N GLN A 871 -15.97 -15.78 -3.57
CA GLN A 871 -16.18 -16.34 -2.25
C GLN A 871 -17.11 -15.43 -1.45
N SER A 872 -17.88 -15.99 -0.52
CA SER A 872 -18.68 -15.20 0.42
C SER A 872 -17.84 -14.90 1.66
N THR A 873 -17.89 -13.65 2.15
CA THR A 873 -17.29 -13.31 3.45
C THR A 873 -17.96 -14.08 4.58
N PRO A 874 -17.19 -14.49 5.62
CA PRO A 874 -15.78 -14.18 5.86
C PRO A 874 -14.80 -15.09 5.10
N VAL A 875 -13.71 -14.51 4.58
CA VAL A 875 -12.70 -15.19 3.73
C VAL A 875 -11.30 -15.06 4.32
N LEU A 876 -10.42 -16.03 4.08
CA LEU A 876 -8.99 -15.91 4.35
C LEU A 876 -8.26 -15.35 3.13
N LEU A 877 -7.47 -14.29 3.32
CA LEU A 877 -6.69 -13.69 2.24
C LEU A 877 -5.25 -14.20 2.22
N GLY A 878 -4.83 -14.68 1.05
CA GLY A 878 -3.47 -15.05 0.69
C GLY A 878 -2.50 -13.85 0.67
N TYR A 879 -1.19 -14.12 0.62
CA TYR A 879 -0.20 -13.06 0.44
C TYR A 879 -0.24 -12.63 -1.03
N GLY A 880 -0.42 -11.34 -1.31
CA GLY A 880 -0.58 -10.82 -2.67
C GLY A 880 -1.95 -11.09 -3.30
N GLU A 881 -2.92 -11.58 -2.52
CA GLU A 881 -4.32 -11.67 -2.94
C GLU A 881 -5.07 -10.39 -2.56
N ARG A 882 -5.89 -9.90 -3.48
CA ARG A 882 -6.77 -8.74 -3.28
C ARG A 882 -8.22 -9.15 -3.47
N ALA A 883 -9.06 -8.55 -2.64
CA ALA A 883 -10.50 -8.74 -2.63
C ALA A 883 -11.21 -7.53 -3.24
N GLU A 884 -12.16 -7.78 -4.14
CA GLU A 884 -13.09 -6.79 -4.68
C GLU A 884 -14.53 -7.25 -4.45
N LEU A 885 -15.46 -6.34 -4.17
CA LEU A 885 -16.88 -6.68 -4.07
C LEU A 885 -17.42 -7.11 -5.44
N GLU A 886 -18.23 -8.17 -5.46
CA GLU A 886 -18.97 -8.57 -6.66
C GLU A 886 -20.23 -7.73 -6.86
N ASP A 887 -20.95 -7.45 -5.78
CA ASP A 887 -22.25 -6.80 -5.80
C ASP A 887 -22.12 -5.28 -5.63
N GLU A 888 -22.68 -4.48 -6.55
CA GLU A 888 -22.74 -3.01 -6.45
C GLU A 888 -23.70 -2.50 -5.35
N GLU A 889 -24.43 -3.41 -4.69
CA GLU A 889 -25.35 -3.11 -3.59
C GLU A 889 -24.63 -2.49 -2.38
N TRP A 890 -23.35 -2.83 -2.20
CA TRP A 890 -22.54 -2.45 -1.06
C TRP A 890 -21.39 -1.54 -1.48
N ILE A 891 -21.17 -0.46 -0.73
CA ILE A 891 -20.01 0.41 -0.87
C ILE A 891 -19.08 0.11 0.30
N CYS A 892 -17.85 -0.28 0.01
CA CYS A 892 -16.82 -0.42 1.02
C CYS A 892 -16.30 0.97 1.41
N LEU A 893 -16.26 1.26 2.72
CA LEU A 893 -15.67 2.51 3.23
C LEU A 893 -14.14 2.43 3.34
N ALA A 894 -13.56 1.23 3.24
CA ALA A 894 -12.12 1.02 3.22
C ALA A 894 -11.55 1.17 1.80
N ASN A 895 -10.32 1.69 1.70
CA ASN A 895 -9.58 1.77 0.43
C ASN A 895 -9.26 0.38 -0.13
N VAL A 896 -8.75 -0.50 0.73
CA VAL A 896 -8.40 -1.89 0.41
C VAL A 896 -9.22 -2.80 1.30
N MET A 897 -9.83 -3.83 0.70
CA MET A 897 -10.60 -4.82 1.46
C MET A 897 -9.66 -5.82 2.15
N GLU A 898 -9.17 -5.44 3.32
CA GLU A 898 -8.38 -6.29 4.21
C GLU A 898 -8.84 -6.15 5.66
N GLY A 899 -8.83 -7.25 6.43
CA GLY A 899 -9.17 -7.21 7.84
C GLY A 899 -10.68 -7.00 8.06
N ILE A 900 -11.03 -5.90 8.73
CA ILE A 900 -12.41 -5.53 9.02
C ILE A 900 -12.81 -4.40 8.07
N CYS A 901 -13.85 -4.63 7.28
CA CYS A 901 -14.38 -3.63 6.35
C CYS A 901 -15.85 -3.36 6.64
N ILE A 902 -16.19 -2.09 6.84
CA ILE A 902 -17.57 -1.65 6.97
C ILE A 902 -18.14 -1.45 5.57
N LEU A 903 -19.24 -2.16 5.31
CA LEU A 903 -20.02 -2.06 4.10
C LEU A 903 -21.24 -1.18 4.35
N ARG A 904 -21.39 -0.13 3.56
CA ARG A 904 -22.58 0.70 3.50
C ARG A 904 -23.50 0.17 2.41
N LYS A 905 -24.72 -0.23 2.79
CA LYS A 905 -25.73 -0.68 1.81
C LYS A 905 -26.36 0.52 1.10
N ARG A 906 -26.56 0.43 -0.22
CA ARG A 906 -27.39 1.42 -0.96
C ARG A 906 -28.85 1.33 -0.49
N HIS A 907 -29.46 2.47 -0.17
CA HIS A 907 -30.81 2.53 0.43
C HIS A 907 -31.95 2.31 -0.58
N TYR A 908 -31.78 2.76 -1.83
CA TYR A 908 -32.76 2.62 -2.91
C TYR A 908 -32.07 2.23 -4.21
N GLU A 909 -32.69 1.31 -4.94
CA GLU A 909 -32.33 1.02 -6.34
C GLU A 909 -33.49 1.40 -7.26
N SER A 910 -33.17 2.14 -8.31
CA SER A 910 -34.14 2.52 -9.34
C SER A 910 -33.55 2.30 -10.73
N GLU A 911 -34.33 1.67 -11.61
CA GLU A 911 -34.01 1.50 -13.04
C GLU A 911 -34.42 2.73 -13.86
N LEU A 912 -34.62 3.88 -13.21
CA LEU A 912 -35.23 5.08 -13.79
C LEU A 912 -34.13 6.06 -14.27
N PRO A 913 -33.94 6.25 -15.58
CA PRO A 913 -32.97 7.23 -16.05
C PRO A 913 -33.43 8.64 -15.71
N THR A 914 -32.50 9.45 -15.21
CA THR A 914 -32.73 10.85 -14.82
C THR A 914 -31.90 11.80 -15.66
N PHE A 915 -32.47 12.94 -16.06
CA PHE A 915 -31.72 14.04 -16.67
C PHE A 915 -32.16 15.38 -16.08
N THR A 916 -31.29 16.37 -16.12
CA THR A 916 -31.57 17.71 -15.59
C THR A 916 -32.16 18.60 -16.68
N THR A 917 -33.06 19.51 -16.30
CA THR A 917 -33.70 20.46 -17.23
C THR A 917 -33.96 21.80 -16.55
N ASP A 918 -34.10 22.85 -17.36
CA ASP A 918 -34.46 24.19 -16.90
C ASP A 918 -35.97 24.40 -17.04
N VAL A 919 -36.62 24.94 -16.00
CA VAL A 919 -38.06 25.27 -15.99
C VAL A 919 -38.48 26.16 -17.17
N ARG A 920 -37.55 27.00 -17.67
CA ARG A 920 -37.80 27.98 -18.73
C ARG A 920 -37.82 27.37 -20.14
N MET A 921 -37.44 26.10 -20.29
CA MET A 921 -37.50 25.40 -21.59
C MET A 921 -38.94 25.01 -21.96
N SER A 922 -39.20 24.76 -23.25
CA SER A 922 -40.51 24.26 -23.71
C SER A 922 -40.81 22.84 -23.21
N LYS A 923 -39.76 22.05 -22.93
CA LYS A 923 -39.86 20.63 -22.58
C LYS A 923 -40.65 20.36 -21.29
N PRO A 924 -40.43 21.08 -20.17
CA PRO A 924 -41.35 21.03 -19.02
C PRO A 924 -42.82 21.27 -19.41
N TYR A 925 -43.09 22.31 -20.20
CA TYR A 925 -44.45 22.63 -20.64
C TYR A 925 -45.07 21.50 -21.49
N GLU A 926 -44.32 20.90 -22.40
CA GLU A 926 -44.74 19.76 -23.22
C GLU A 926 -45.06 18.52 -22.37
N LEU A 927 -44.24 18.23 -21.35
CA LEU A 927 -44.44 17.10 -20.44
C LEU A 927 -45.66 17.28 -19.52
N PHE A 928 -45.95 18.51 -19.09
CA PHE A 928 -47.12 18.82 -18.26
C PHE A 928 -48.42 18.90 -19.06
N THR A 929 -48.40 19.40 -20.30
CA THR A 929 -49.59 19.51 -21.15
C THR A 929 -50.05 18.16 -21.73
N SER A 930 -49.10 17.29 -22.04
CA SER A 930 -49.36 15.92 -22.51
C SER A 930 -49.73 14.92 -21.41
N SER A 931 -49.70 15.35 -20.13
CA SER A 931 -50.15 14.56 -18.99
C SER A 931 -51.68 14.47 -18.93
N SER A 932 -52.19 13.40 -18.32
CA SER A 932 -53.63 13.15 -18.12
C SER A 932 -54.37 14.20 -17.28
N GLY A 933 -53.63 15.05 -16.55
CA GLY A 933 -54.17 16.10 -15.68
C GLY A 933 -54.36 17.48 -16.34
N HIS A 934 -53.83 17.71 -17.55
CA HIS A 934 -53.84 18.97 -18.30
C HIS A 934 -53.59 20.23 -17.45
N ALA A 935 -52.32 20.60 -17.24
CA ALA A 935 -51.97 21.91 -16.68
C ALA A 935 -52.39 23.03 -17.66
N LYS A 936 -53.32 23.89 -17.27
CA LYS A 936 -53.82 25.02 -18.09
C LYS A 936 -53.15 26.36 -17.77
N ASP A 937 -52.47 26.47 -16.63
CA ASP A 937 -51.82 27.69 -16.14
C ASP A 937 -50.29 27.54 -16.06
N GLU A 938 -49.54 28.58 -16.46
CA GLU A 938 -48.06 28.63 -16.41
C GLU A 938 -47.48 28.45 -14.99
N SER A 939 -48.26 28.70 -13.94
CA SER A 939 -47.85 28.51 -12.55
C SER A 939 -47.78 27.04 -12.14
N GLN A 940 -48.56 26.15 -12.78
CA GLN A 940 -48.59 24.72 -12.48
C GLN A 940 -47.41 23.97 -13.12
N VAL A 941 -46.87 24.50 -14.22
CA VAL A 941 -45.72 23.94 -14.96
C VAL A 941 -44.39 24.15 -14.20
N LYS A 942 -44.39 25.05 -13.21
CA LYS A 942 -43.20 25.35 -12.39
C LYS A 942 -42.98 24.39 -11.21
N GLY A 943 -43.98 23.55 -10.88
CA GLY A 943 -43.91 22.61 -9.75
C GLY A 943 -43.47 21.19 -10.14
N SER A 944 -43.54 20.26 -9.20
CA SER A 944 -43.30 18.84 -9.40
C SER A 944 -44.56 18.11 -9.88
N GLY A 945 -44.41 17.19 -10.83
CA GLY A 945 -45.51 16.43 -11.45
C GLY A 945 -45.20 16.00 -12.87
N GLY A 946 -46.21 15.66 -13.66
CA GLY A 946 -46.05 15.23 -15.05
C GLY A 946 -46.76 13.91 -15.33
N GLY A 947 -46.14 13.04 -16.11
CA GLY A 947 -46.74 11.81 -16.66
C GLY A 947 -47.05 11.91 -18.14
N GLY A 948 -46.33 12.75 -18.88
CA GLY A 948 -46.42 12.83 -20.34
C GLY A 948 -45.62 11.70 -21.01
N PRO A 949 -46.09 11.15 -22.14
CA PRO A 949 -45.32 10.15 -22.89
C PRO A 949 -44.04 10.78 -23.44
N CYS A 950 -42.92 10.10 -23.24
CA CYS A 950 -41.61 10.51 -23.72
C CYS A 950 -40.92 9.35 -24.46
N GLU A 951 -40.17 9.71 -25.49
CA GLU A 951 -39.27 8.81 -26.20
C GLU A 951 -37.89 9.44 -26.18
N ALA A 952 -36.94 8.79 -25.53
CA ALA A 952 -35.56 9.23 -25.42
C ALA A 952 -34.66 8.33 -26.28
N VAL A 953 -33.79 8.94 -27.08
CA VAL A 953 -32.83 8.23 -27.93
C VAL A 953 -31.42 8.62 -27.52
N TRP A 954 -30.59 7.64 -27.20
CA TRP A 954 -29.18 7.84 -26.83
C TRP A 954 -28.23 7.31 -27.89
N TRP A 955 -27.14 8.04 -28.07
CA TRP A 955 -25.96 7.63 -28.84
C TRP A 955 -24.78 7.54 -27.88
N ILE A 956 -24.20 6.34 -27.72
CA ILE A 956 -23.11 6.08 -26.77
C ILE A 956 -21.78 6.14 -27.53
N LYS A 957 -20.82 6.94 -27.05
CA LYS A 957 -19.55 7.30 -27.74
C LYS A 957 -18.57 6.12 -27.95
N GLY A 958 -18.91 4.90 -27.54
CA GLY A 958 -18.10 3.68 -27.77
C GLY A 958 -18.73 2.67 -28.75
N ASP A 959 -20.05 2.69 -28.89
CA ASP A 959 -20.81 1.74 -29.72
C ASP A 959 -21.27 2.45 -30.99
N THR A 960 -20.34 2.83 -31.87
CA THR A 960 -20.68 3.41 -33.16
C THR A 960 -21.63 2.46 -33.91
N MET A 961 -22.84 2.95 -34.18
CA MET A 961 -23.96 2.28 -34.86
C MET A 961 -24.98 1.51 -34.00
N VAL A 962 -24.95 1.55 -32.66
CA VAL A 962 -26.06 1.04 -31.84
C VAL A 962 -26.93 2.18 -31.32
N GLN A 963 -28.21 2.18 -31.70
CA GLN A 963 -29.20 3.17 -31.25
C GLN A 963 -30.03 2.59 -30.09
N TRP A 964 -29.98 3.25 -28.93
CA TRP A 964 -30.86 2.95 -27.80
C TRP A 964 -32.04 3.91 -27.75
N ARG A 965 -33.25 3.37 -27.70
CA ARG A 965 -34.51 4.11 -27.66
C ARG A 965 -35.33 3.62 -26.47
N MET A 966 -35.65 4.50 -25.54
CA MET A 966 -36.53 4.19 -24.41
C MET A 966 -37.82 4.99 -24.53
N LYS A 967 -38.96 4.31 -24.47
CA LYS A 967 -40.29 4.90 -24.42
C LYS A 967 -40.87 4.71 -23.03
N GLY A 968 -41.55 5.73 -22.52
CA GLY A 968 -42.22 5.66 -21.23
C GLY A 968 -42.80 6.98 -20.79
N GLU A 969 -43.08 7.11 -19.50
CA GLU A 969 -43.65 8.32 -18.92
C GLU A 969 -42.55 9.15 -18.25
N ALA A 970 -42.55 10.48 -18.44
CA ALA A 970 -41.59 11.36 -17.77
C ALA A 970 -42.27 12.18 -16.66
N PHE A 971 -41.60 12.22 -15.51
CA PHE A 971 -42.01 12.96 -14.31
C PHE A 971 -40.96 14.00 -13.97
N ILE A 972 -41.39 15.20 -13.57
CA ILE A 972 -40.53 16.33 -13.23
C ILE A 972 -40.55 16.50 -11.71
N VAL A 973 -39.36 16.59 -11.12
CA VAL A 973 -39.13 16.82 -9.70
C VAL A 973 -38.44 18.18 -9.53
N GLY A 974 -39.03 19.02 -8.68
CA GLY A 974 -38.55 20.33 -8.31
C GLY A 974 -38.46 20.52 -6.80
N GLU A 975 -38.16 21.74 -6.38
CA GLU A 975 -37.95 22.11 -4.97
C GLU A 975 -39.21 21.97 -4.10
N ASP A 976 -40.39 21.93 -4.71
CA ASP A 976 -41.71 21.82 -4.07
C ASP A 976 -42.10 20.39 -3.64
N ILE A 977 -41.22 19.39 -3.87
CA ILE A 977 -41.52 17.99 -3.59
C ILE A 977 -41.64 17.67 -2.08
N GLU A 978 -41.00 18.44 -1.20
CA GLU A 978 -41.05 18.30 0.26
C GLU A 978 -41.10 19.68 0.94
N GLY A 979 -42.31 20.14 1.30
CA GLY A 979 -42.50 21.39 2.07
C GLY A 979 -42.76 21.13 3.56
N GLU A 980 -42.20 21.96 4.44
CA GLU A 980 -42.48 21.98 5.89
C GLU A 980 -43.63 22.96 6.22
N GLY A 981 -44.66 22.49 6.96
CA GLY A 981 -45.70 23.34 7.57
C GLY A 981 -47.08 23.38 6.88
N GLU A 982 -48.04 24.13 7.47
CA GLU A 982 -49.49 24.25 7.18
C GLU A 982 -49.90 24.60 5.72
N GLN A 983 -48.96 24.66 4.77
CA GLN A 983 -49.21 24.63 3.33
C GLN A 983 -49.37 23.19 2.78
N SER A 984 -49.86 22.28 3.64
CA SER A 984 -50.13 20.86 3.38
C SER A 984 -51.33 20.62 2.46
N LYS A 985 -51.38 21.31 1.32
CA LYS A 985 -52.05 20.76 0.13
C LYS A 985 -50.94 20.36 -0.82
N GLU A 986 -50.38 19.17 -0.60
CA GLU A 986 -49.55 18.51 -1.62
C GLU A 986 -50.24 18.71 -2.97
N SER A 987 -49.57 19.39 -3.90
CA SER A 987 -50.08 19.52 -5.26
C SER A 987 -50.39 18.12 -5.79
N SER A 988 -51.50 17.96 -6.53
CA SER A 988 -51.83 16.67 -7.14
C SER A 988 -50.69 16.13 -8.00
N GLY A 989 -49.86 17.01 -8.57
CA GLY A 989 -48.64 16.66 -9.30
C GLY A 989 -47.58 15.99 -8.43
N VAL A 990 -47.30 16.54 -7.24
CA VAL A 990 -46.32 15.99 -6.27
C VAL A 990 -46.74 14.59 -5.83
N ARG A 991 -48.02 14.40 -5.49
CA ARG A 991 -48.54 13.09 -5.06
C ARG A 991 -48.45 12.05 -6.18
N THR A 992 -48.76 12.45 -7.41
CA THR A 992 -48.69 11.56 -8.58
C THR A 992 -47.24 11.16 -8.87
N ALA A 993 -46.29 12.12 -8.86
CA ALA A 993 -44.87 11.83 -9.05
C ALA A 993 -44.33 10.89 -7.95
N LYS A 994 -44.63 11.15 -6.67
CA LYS A 994 -44.21 10.29 -5.57
C LYS A 994 -44.79 8.87 -5.66
N SER A 995 -46.07 8.75 -6.02
CA SER A 995 -46.74 7.45 -6.18
C SER A 995 -46.20 6.64 -7.35
N GLU A 996 -46.10 7.25 -8.54
CA GLU A 996 -45.69 6.57 -9.76
C GLU A 996 -44.20 6.22 -9.76
N ILE A 997 -43.34 7.14 -9.33
CA ILE A 997 -41.90 6.89 -9.20
C ILE A 997 -41.67 5.91 -8.06
N GLY A 998 -42.34 6.10 -6.92
CA GLY A 998 -42.25 5.22 -5.77
C GLY A 998 -42.68 3.78 -6.06
N SER A 999 -43.64 3.56 -6.98
CA SER A 999 -44.05 2.21 -7.38
C SER A 999 -42.94 1.40 -8.07
N ARG A 1000 -41.95 2.10 -8.66
CA ARG A 1000 -40.80 1.49 -9.35
C ARG A 1000 -39.50 1.52 -8.57
N MET A 1001 -39.47 2.24 -7.46
CA MET A 1001 -38.33 2.21 -6.55
C MET A 1001 -38.37 0.91 -5.75
N ARG A 1002 -37.34 0.08 -5.87
CA ARG A 1002 -37.23 -1.13 -5.05
C ARG A 1002 -36.68 -0.73 -3.69
N VAL A 1003 -37.51 -0.89 -2.65
CA VAL A 1003 -37.12 -0.65 -1.26
C VAL A 1003 -36.29 -1.84 -0.78
N VAL A 1004 -35.03 -1.61 -0.45
CA VAL A 1004 -34.08 -2.66 -0.02
C VAL A 1004 -34.02 -2.81 1.52
N LYS A 1005 -34.38 -1.76 2.29
CA LYS A 1005 -34.61 -1.79 3.76
C LYS A 1005 -35.83 -0.90 4.09
N GLU A 1006 -36.76 -1.38 4.93
CA GLU A 1006 -37.87 -0.55 5.43
C GLU A 1006 -37.43 0.49 6.48
N ASP A 1007 -36.37 0.21 7.24
CA ASP A 1007 -35.86 1.09 8.31
C ASP A 1007 -35.12 2.33 7.80
N GLY A 1008 -34.70 2.33 6.52
CA GLY A 1008 -34.05 3.46 5.86
C GLY A 1008 -35.00 4.44 5.15
N LYS A 1009 -36.31 4.19 5.22
CA LYS A 1009 -37.33 5.07 4.62
C LYS A 1009 -37.26 6.50 5.17
N GLU A 1010 -36.85 6.68 6.42
CA GLU A 1010 -36.82 7.99 7.08
C GLU A 1010 -35.61 8.85 6.73
N GLN A 1011 -34.48 8.26 6.30
CA GLN A 1011 -33.26 9.00 5.95
C GLN A 1011 -33.20 9.45 4.49
N TRP A 1012 -34.04 8.85 3.64
CA TRP A 1012 -34.13 9.20 2.23
C TRP A 1012 -35.17 10.30 2.03
N SER A 1013 -34.73 11.41 1.45
CA SER A 1013 -35.57 12.56 1.16
C SER A 1013 -35.37 12.99 -0.28
N TRP A 1014 -36.47 13.33 -0.95
CA TRP A 1014 -36.44 13.82 -2.33
C TRP A 1014 -35.60 15.09 -2.46
N LYS A 1015 -35.59 15.92 -1.41
CA LYS A 1015 -34.76 17.13 -1.36
C LYS A 1015 -33.25 16.84 -1.32
N LYS A 1016 -32.83 15.77 -0.63
CA LYS A 1016 -31.42 15.36 -0.55
C LYS A 1016 -30.94 14.81 -1.89
N GLU A 1017 -31.75 14.02 -2.59
CA GLU A 1017 -31.44 13.55 -3.95
C GLU A 1017 -31.41 14.69 -4.97
N LEU A 1018 -32.36 15.62 -4.92
CA LEU A 1018 -32.35 16.82 -5.78
C LEU A 1018 -31.09 17.67 -5.56
N THR A 1019 -30.64 17.76 -4.31
CA THR A 1019 -29.38 18.43 -3.93
C THR A 1019 -28.17 17.65 -4.40
N GLY A 1020 -28.19 16.32 -4.34
CA GLY A 1020 -27.15 15.45 -4.89
C GLY A 1020 -27.00 15.62 -6.40
N HIS A 1021 -28.11 15.60 -7.16
CA HIS A 1021 -28.09 15.85 -8.59
C HIS A 1021 -27.59 17.26 -8.95
N PHE A 1022 -27.93 18.27 -8.14
CA PHE A 1022 -27.39 19.62 -8.33
C PHE A 1022 -25.89 19.69 -8.02
N GLY A 1023 -25.44 19.03 -6.96
CA GLY A 1023 -24.04 18.98 -6.54
C GLY A 1023 -23.13 18.22 -7.50
N ASN A 1024 -23.63 17.15 -8.12
CA ASN A 1024 -22.90 16.35 -9.10
C ASN A 1024 -22.65 17.06 -10.44
N MET A 1025 -23.25 18.24 -10.65
CA MET A 1025 -22.97 19.05 -11.84
C MET A 1025 -21.73 19.93 -11.64
N SER A 1026 -20.91 20.03 -12.69
CA SER A 1026 -19.76 20.93 -12.67
C SER A 1026 -20.18 22.39 -12.39
N PRO A 1027 -19.32 23.22 -11.78
CA PRO A 1027 -19.65 24.62 -11.48
C PRO A 1027 -20.11 25.43 -12.69
N GLY A 1028 -19.58 25.12 -13.89
CA GLY A 1028 -20.03 25.72 -15.15
C GLY A 1028 -21.42 25.25 -15.59
N MET A 1029 -21.73 23.96 -15.42
CA MET A 1029 -23.07 23.43 -15.69
C MET A 1029 -24.12 23.94 -14.69
N ARG A 1030 -23.76 24.10 -13.41
CA ARG A 1030 -24.62 24.78 -12.42
C ARG A 1030 -24.86 26.25 -12.80
N GLY A 1031 -23.83 26.90 -13.32
CA GLY A 1031 -23.88 28.24 -13.91
C GLY A 1031 -24.87 28.40 -15.05
N SER A 1032 -25.12 27.35 -15.84
CA SER A 1032 -26.06 27.40 -16.96
C SER A 1032 -27.50 27.73 -16.54
N PHE A 1033 -27.90 27.42 -15.30
CA PHE A 1033 -29.21 27.78 -14.76
C PHE A 1033 -29.33 29.27 -14.41
N LYS A 1034 -28.22 30.01 -14.38
CA LYS A 1034 -28.17 31.48 -14.30
C LYS A 1034 -27.94 32.14 -15.66
N ALA A 1035 -27.88 31.36 -16.75
CA ALA A 1035 -27.82 31.92 -18.08
C ALA A 1035 -29.16 32.60 -18.47
N PRO A 1036 -29.14 33.47 -19.50
CA PRO A 1036 -30.35 33.98 -20.14
C PRO A 1036 -31.31 32.84 -20.54
N PRO A 1037 -32.64 33.10 -20.61
CA PRO A 1037 -33.63 32.06 -20.88
C PRO A 1037 -33.31 31.26 -22.16
N PRO A 1038 -33.20 29.92 -22.08
CA PRO A 1038 -32.85 29.08 -23.21
C PRO A 1038 -33.91 29.16 -24.31
N GLY A 1039 -33.49 29.42 -25.55
CA GLY A 1039 -34.38 29.56 -26.71
C GLY A 1039 -34.85 30.99 -27.01
N GLN A 1040 -34.47 31.97 -26.19
CA GLN A 1040 -34.73 33.38 -26.49
C GLN A 1040 -33.76 33.90 -27.57
N PRO A 1041 -34.22 34.69 -28.57
CA PRO A 1041 -33.33 35.31 -29.55
C PRO A 1041 -32.32 36.24 -28.88
N VAL A 1042 -31.07 36.21 -29.36
CA VAL A 1042 -29.94 37.00 -28.82
C VAL A 1042 -30.22 38.52 -28.82
N ASP A 1043 -31.14 38.97 -29.68
CA ASP A 1043 -31.51 40.38 -29.84
C ASP A 1043 -32.50 40.92 -28.77
N GLN A 1044 -33.01 40.06 -27.88
CA GLN A 1044 -33.97 40.48 -26.85
C GLN A 1044 -33.29 40.74 -25.49
N PRO A 1045 -33.68 41.81 -24.77
CA PRO A 1045 -33.10 42.11 -23.47
C PRO A 1045 -33.54 41.08 -22.41
N PHE A 1046 -32.59 40.65 -21.58
CA PHE A 1046 -32.82 39.82 -20.39
C PHE A 1046 -32.40 40.59 -19.11
N ASP A 1047 -32.69 40.03 -17.93
CA ASP A 1047 -32.35 40.68 -16.65
C ASP A 1047 -30.84 40.58 -16.37
N ASP A 1048 -30.08 41.59 -16.80
CA ASP A 1048 -28.61 41.69 -16.69
C ASP A 1048 -28.06 41.62 -15.25
N LYS A 1049 -28.92 41.80 -14.22
CA LYS A 1049 -28.48 41.82 -12.82
C LYS A 1049 -28.39 40.45 -12.17
N ASN A 1050 -29.21 39.49 -12.60
CA ASN A 1050 -29.31 38.17 -11.97
C ASN A 1050 -28.98 37.02 -12.92
N LEU A 1051 -28.98 37.29 -14.24
CA LEU A 1051 -28.72 36.30 -15.27
C LEU A 1051 -27.50 36.72 -16.09
N GLN A 1052 -26.41 35.95 -16.03
CA GLN A 1052 -25.17 36.22 -16.77
C GLN A 1052 -24.68 34.95 -17.45
N LEU A 1053 -24.22 35.08 -18.69
CA LEU A 1053 -23.70 33.96 -19.47
C LEU A 1053 -22.30 33.57 -18.95
N GLY A 1054 -22.12 32.31 -18.53
CA GLY A 1054 -20.81 31.76 -18.16
C GLY A 1054 -20.38 31.96 -16.69
N GLU A 1055 -21.26 32.45 -15.82
CA GLU A 1055 -20.99 32.54 -14.37
C GLU A 1055 -20.86 31.13 -13.75
N LYS A 1056 -19.78 30.85 -13.02
CA LYS A 1056 -19.59 29.55 -12.34
C LYS A 1056 -20.26 29.59 -10.96
N VAL A 1057 -21.11 28.61 -10.66
CA VAL A 1057 -21.75 28.48 -9.33
C VAL A 1057 -21.04 27.38 -8.54
N SER A 1058 -20.30 27.77 -7.50
CA SER A 1058 -19.56 26.83 -6.62
C SER A 1058 -20.39 26.34 -5.43
N THR A 1059 -21.37 27.12 -4.97
CA THR A 1059 -22.22 26.82 -3.82
C THR A 1059 -23.40 25.91 -4.20
N LEU A 1060 -23.89 25.11 -3.24
CA LEU A 1060 -25.01 24.17 -3.42
C LEU A 1060 -26.39 24.84 -3.24
N ASP A 1061 -26.42 26.03 -2.64
CA ASP A 1061 -27.65 26.72 -2.21
C ASP A 1061 -27.87 28.07 -2.91
N ASP A 1062 -27.35 28.25 -4.14
CA ASP A 1062 -27.63 29.48 -4.91
C ASP A 1062 -29.14 29.55 -5.25
N PRO A 1063 -29.86 30.59 -4.76
CA PRO A 1063 -31.31 30.65 -4.86
C PRO A 1063 -31.81 30.85 -6.30
N VAL A 1064 -31.00 31.45 -7.19
CA VAL A 1064 -31.40 31.72 -8.58
C VAL A 1064 -31.23 30.44 -9.42
N ALA A 1065 -30.11 29.74 -9.25
CA ALA A 1065 -29.86 28.48 -9.96
C ALA A 1065 -30.83 27.39 -9.52
N ARG A 1066 -31.13 27.30 -8.22
CA ARG A 1066 -32.08 26.33 -7.66
C ARG A 1066 -33.52 26.56 -8.13
N ALA A 1067 -33.94 27.83 -8.24
CA ALA A 1067 -35.27 28.15 -8.73
C ALA A 1067 -35.53 27.60 -10.16
N ASN A 1068 -34.50 27.64 -11.02
CA ASN A 1068 -34.58 27.20 -12.42
C ASN A 1068 -34.27 25.71 -12.63
N PHE A 1069 -33.64 25.05 -11.66
CA PHE A 1069 -33.20 23.65 -11.76
C PHE A 1069 -34.34 22.64 -11.56
N ARG A 1070 -34.50 21.68 -12.47
CA ARG A 1070 -35.41 20.53 -12.32
C ARG A 1070 -34.74 19.23 -12.72
N VAL A 1071 -35.18 18.13 -12.10
CA VAL A 1071 -34.77 16.78 -12.47
C VAL A 1071 -35.96 16.09 -13.12
N VAL A 1072 -35.75 15.53 -14.31
CA VAL A 1072 -36.74 14.71 -15.01
C VAL A 1072 -36.37 13.26 -14.85
N VAL A 1073 -37.31 12.46 -14.35
CA VAL A 1073 -37.22 11.03 -14.15
C VAL A 1073 -38.06 10.35 -15.22
N ILE A 1074 -37.44 9.50 -16.04
CA ILE A 1074 -38.15 8.70 -17.04
C ILE A 1074 -38.50 7.34 -16.43
N LYS A 1075 -39.76 6.94 -16.57
CA LYS A 1075 -40.29 5.61 -16.26
C LYS A 1075 -40.41 4.82 -17.58
N PRO A 1076 -39.35 4.09 -18.00
CA PRO A 1076 -39.34 3.39 -19.29
C PRO A 1076 -40.31 2.20 -19.30
N GLU A 1077 -41.28 2.15 -20.19
CA GLU A 1077 -42.16 0.99 -20.39
C GLU A 1077 -41.59 0.02 -21.43
N GLU A 1078 -40.87 0.56 -22.41
CA GLU A 1078 -40.25 -0.16 -23.51
C GLU A 1078 -38.83 0.37 -23.75
N VAL A 1079 -37.84 -0.51 -23.83
CA VAL A 1079 -36.45 -0.19 -24.20
C VAL A 1079 -36.10 -0.96 -25.45
N GLU A 1080 -35.57 -0.27 -26.44
CA GLU A 1080 -35.20 -0.85 -27.73
C GLU A 1080 -33.74 -0.56 -28.03
N ALA A 1081 -32.97 -1.60 -28.36
CA ALA A 1081 -31.60 -1.48 -28.88
C ALA A 1081 -31.60 -1.90 -30.34
N THR A 1082 -31.29 -0.97 -31.24
CA THR A 1082 -31.19 -1.25 -32.67
C THR A 1082 -29.73 -1.22 -33.07
N ASP A 1083 -29.18 -2.39 -33.39
CA ASP A 1083 -27.81 -2.52 -33.87
C ASP A 1083 -27.79 -2.33 -35.39
N LEU A 1084 -27.13 -1.26 -35.85
CA LEU A 1084 -26.95 -0.88 -37.25
C LEU A 1084 -25.51 -1.14 -37.74
N SER A 1085 -24.69 -1.87 -36.98
CA SER A 1085 -23.28 -2.12 -37.34
C SER A 1085 -23.11 -2.93 -38.63
N ASP A 1086 -24.02 -3.88 -38.92
CA ASP A 1086 -24.07 -4.65 -40.17
C ASP A 1086 -25.45 -4.51 -40.84
N PRO A 1087 -25.57 -3.76 -41.96
CA PRO A 1087 -26.84 -3.57 -42.68
C PRO A 1087 -27.53 -4.87 -43.13
N ALA A 1088 -26.79 -5.97 -43.28
CA ALA A 1088 -27.34 -7.27 -43.68
C ALA A 1088 -27.84 -8.10 -42.48
N LYS A 1089 -27.38 -7.81 -41.26
CA LYS A 1089 -27.70 -8.53 -40.02
C LYS A 1089 -28.35 -7.66 -38.95
N GLY A 1090 -28.80 -6.45 -39.28
CA GLY A 1090 -29.47 -5.58 -38.32
C GLY A 1090 -30.53 -6.34 -37.52
N ARG A 1091 -30.49 -6.17 -36.19
CA ARG A 1091 -31.46 -6.72 -35.25
C ARG A 1091 -31.87 -5.63 -34.27
N ARG A 1092 -33.14 -5.68 -33.88
CA ARG A 1092 -33.73 -4.81 -32.88
C ARG A 1092 -34.12 -5.64 -31.68
N GLN A 1093 -33.44 -5.42 -30.57
CA GLN A 1093 -33.79 -6.03 -29.29
C GLN A 1093 -34.82 -5.15 -28.61
N ARG A 1094 -36.00 -5.71 -28.33
CA ARG A 1094 -37.09 -5.02 -27.63
C ARG A 1094 -37.25 -5.62 -26.24
N TYR A 1095 -37.17 -4.77 -25.24
CA TYR A 1095 -37.41 -5.06 -23.83
C TYR A 1095 -38.71 -4.36 -23.41
N THR A 1096 -39.71 -5.12 -22.98
CA THR A 1096 -41.00 -4.57 -22.53
C THR A 1096 -41.21 -4.90 -21.06
N TYR A 1097 -41.57 -3.90 -20.26
CA TYR A 1097 -41.80 -4.08 -18.83
C TYR A 1097 -43.19 -4.66 -18.56
N ASP A 1098 -43.27 -5.81 -17.91
CA ASP A 1098 -44.52 -6.41 -17.48
C ASP A 1098 -44.88 -5.94 -16.06
N GLY A 1099 -45.83 -5.02 -15.97
CA GLY A 1099 -46.28 -4.42 -14.71
C GLY A 1099 -46.94 -5.39 -13.73
N SER A 1100 -47.30 -6.61 -14.15
CA SER A 1100 -47.89 -7.64 -13.28
C SER A 1100 -46.86 -8.53 -12.59
N SER A 1101 -45.71 -8.76 -13.24
CA SER A 1101 -44.62 -9.63 -12.75
C SER A 1101 -43.40 -8.85 -12.25
N GLY A 1102 -43.33 -7.55 -12.53
CA GLY A 1102 -42.22 -6.67 -12.15
C GLY A 1102 -40.91 -6.98 -12.89
N LYS A 1103 -40.97 -7.74 -14.00
CA LYS A 1103 -39.82 -8.20 -14.79
C LYS A 1103 -39.87 -7.67 -16.22
N TRP A 1104 -38.70 -7.56 -16.84
CA TRP A 1104 -38.55 -7.22 -18.25
C TRP A 1104 -38.70 -8.48 -19.11
N GLN A 1105 -39.53 -8.40 -20.15
CA GLN A 1105 -39.64 -9.41 -21.19
C GLN A 1105 -38.79 -8.99 -22.38
N HIS A 1106 -37.98 -9.92 -22.92
CA HIS A 1106 -37.08 -9.66 -24.04
C HIS A 1106 -37.58 -10.38 -25.30
N VAL A 1107 -37.65 -9.64 -26.41
CA VAL A 1107 -38.01 -10.15 -27.74
C VAL A 1107 -37.04 -9.59 -28.78
N GLU A 1108 -36.46 -10.47 -29.58
CA GLU A 1108 -35.66 -10.08 -30.74
C GLU A 1108 -36.59 -9.84 -31.95
N THR A 1109 -36.45 -8.68 -32.57
CA THR A 1109 -37.24 -8.22 -33.71
C THR A 1109 -36.33 -7.76 -34.84
N TRP A 1110 -36.88 -7.66 -36.05
CA TRP A 1110 -36.18 -7.04 -37.17
C TRP A 1110 -36.13 -5.51 -36.98
N PRO A 1111 -35.06 -4.82 -37.46
CA PRO A 1111 -34.88 -3.37 -37.33
C PRO A 1111 -36.11 -2.53 -37.70
#